data_AF-A0A2N9NZF7-F1
#
_entry.id   AF-A0A2N9NZF7-F1
#
_cell.length_a   1.000
_cell.length_b   1.000
_cell.length_c   1.000
_cell.angle_alpha   90.00
_cell.angle_beta   90.00
_cell.angle_gamma   90.00
#
_symmetry.space_group_name_H-M   'P 1'
#
loop_
_entity.id
_entity.type
_entity.pdbx_description
1 polymer ?
#
loop_
_entity_poly.entity_id
_entity_poly.type
_entity_poly.pdbx_seq_one_letter_code
_entity_poly.pdbx_strand_id
1 'polypeptide(L)'
;MHLRENQHYDVAIIGAGFSGSMVAAHLSRLAPRLRVLVVEREGAFGPGVAYGTTSPEHLLNVPAGKISAFADAPGHFLDWLGEHRAAVAALGVAGFSGDSFLPRILYGRYLRDLFHQAKQSAPGFETVQDEIIDVEPEGDHLVLTDQEGNRITAAKVVLALGNFAPGDPPAKDRSFHRSPRYLNAPWSAATLRQISPEDDILILGAGLTALDLILSLGAKKSTGKIHVVSRHGLFPQPHRTHTPQPDWFCERELPQSIRAMFRLIRREIRIGAAKGVDWRAIIDALRPHTQRYWRSLNLEERRRFMRHVRPVWEPHRHRVAPQVLAAKDQMLQRGQLVNHAGRVSRIIDVPEGLEVKLVERGKPGESTLRAAFVLNCTGPECNYYKLKEPLVVNLLARGLIHPDPLFLGLMTAANGAVVNYLGQPSEKIFTLGSVQKGMRFETTAVPELRIQAEALAAELLKKRPGLPACPPRREIGDSGNILLVSNRGPNDFVWQDRCWVPRPASGGLVSMIEPLSRQPDVTWFCCVSEPTAANSAREALWTTAADQTDAERHVVPVPLPARIYQAYYGAISNEVLWMLQHHLAGQFGYSSLDANRHHAWNQGYLEANRRMVVAIRASGIKPRAFLIQDYHFYPLPGLLRQVFPDIPSLHFTHIPFPDAATLKLIPQSWREAILHGLLGADVIGMQTQWDARPFLGCCDELLGLSVDYPRSAVLAPDGRIVKVQVFPASVAPGEVRRVLRSPEAGTARERLAAHLDKLTIIRVDRLDPSKNQIIGFEAFGRLLETRPDLRGNVRFLAFLVPSRTDLGVYREYRDAVFSTISKVNSRYAGECGFEPISVFYTNDREQALVAMEQCDVLLANSREDGMNLVVKEWAIASERPGVAIVAETAGVAAEFGASALQISPLDIEGTAEAMRWALEMPAAERQARIERLRSKIESWTAQHWLSAQLEALNIERLWPEAHPVIRRAA
;
A
#
# COMPACT_ATOMS: atom_id res chain seq x y z
N MET A 1 42.06 7.39 -8.69
CA MET A 1 41.37 8.49 -9.36
C MET A 1 40.30 8.91 -8.38
N HIS A 2 40.30 10.15 -7.90
CA HIS A 2 39.26 10.66 -6.99
C HIS A 2 38.03 11.10 -7.80
N LEU A 3 36.86 11.15 -7.17
CA LEU A 3 35.68 11.74 -7.78
C LEU A 3 35.98 13.19 -8.17
N ARG A 4 35.60 13.58 -9.40
CA ARG A 4 35.76 14.96 -9.88
C ARG A 4 34.44 15.68 -9.72
N GLU A 5 34.47 16.77 -8.98
CA GLU A 5 33.29 17.58 -8.68
C GLU A 5 32.56 18.04 -9.96
N ASN A 6 31.22 18.10 -9.89
CA ASN A 6 30.33 18.59 -10.97
C ASN A 6 30.33 17.76 -12.27
N GLN A 7 30.75 16.50 -12.23
CA GLN A 7 30.58 15.60 -13.37
C GLN A 7 29.17 15.00 -13.44
N HIS A 8 28.69 14.80 -14.68
CA HIS A 8 27.36 14.26 -14.98
C HIS A 8 27.43 12.89 -15.67
N TYR A 9 26.67 11.93 -15.17
CA TYR A 9 26.59 10.56 -15.70
C TYR A 9 25.14 10.17 -16.02
N ASP A 10 24.95 9.32 -17.02
CA ASP A 10 23.63 8.76 -17.32
C ASP A 10 23.24 7.73 -16.24
N VAL A 11 24.21 6.90 -15.83
CA VAL A 11 24.02 5.87 -14.80
C VAL A 11 25.23 5.85 -13.85
N ALA A 12 24.98 5.91 -12.54
CA ALA A 12 25.98 5.61 -11.52
C ALA A 12 25.65 4.29 -10.81
N ILE A 13 26.63 3.42 -10.64
CA ILE A 13 26.51 2.11 -9.98
C ILE A 13 27.35 2.14 -8.72
N ILE A 14 26.71 1.98 -7.56
CA ILE A 14 27.38 1.96 -6.25
C ILE A 14 27.61 0.50 -5.85
N GLY A 15 28.87 0.08 -5.89
CA GLY A 15 29.34 -1.28 -5.64
C GLY A 15 29.73 -2.02 -6.92
N ALA A 16 30.93 -2.59 -6.94
CA ALA A 16 31.50 -3.33 -8.08
C ALA A 16 31.66 -4.83 -7.81
N GLY A 17 30.85 -5.39 -6.91
CA GLY A 17 30.70 -6.85 -6.83
C GLY A 17 30.07 -7.44 -8.09
N PHE A 18 29.73 -8.74 -8.06
CA PHE A 18 29.11 -9.44 -9.20
C PHE A 18 27.93 -8.64 -9.80
N SER A 19 26.98 -8.22 -8.97
CA SER A 19 25.78 -7.50 -9.41
C SER A 19 26.08 -6.22 -10.19
N GLY A 20 26.88 -5.32 -9.62
CA GLY A 20 27.21 -4.04 -10.24
C GLY A 20 28.06 -4.22 -11.50
N SER A 21 29.04 -5.12 -11.44
CA SER A 21 29.92 -5.44 -12.57
C SER A 21 29.15 -6.01 -13.76
N MET A 22 28.13 -6.86 -13.53
CA MET A 22 27.30 -7.41 -14.60
C MET A 22 26.36 -6.38 -15.20
N VAL A 23 25.76 -5.49 -14.40
CA VAL A 23 24.97 -4.37 -14.95
C VAL A 23 25.87 -3.49 -15.82
N ALA A 24 27.08 -3.16 -15.36
CA ALA A 24 28.05 -2.38 -16.14
C ALA A 24 28.45 -3.08 -17.45
N ALA A 25 28.72 -4.39 -17.41
CA ALA A 25 29.05 -5.18 -18.61
C ALA A 25 27.89 -5.22 -19.62
N HIS A 26 26.65 -5.38 -19.16
CA HIS A 26 25.48 -5.35 -20.04
C HIS A 26 25.24 -3.94 -20.62
N LEU A 27 25.38 -2.87 -19.82
CA LEU A 27 25.28 -1.50 -20.32
C LEU A 27 26.36 -1.20 -21.36
N SER A 28 27.59 -1.67 -21.15
CA SER A 28 28.70 -1.52 -22.10
C SER A 28 28.43 -2.22 -23.43
N ARG A 29 27.79 -3.40 -23.40
CA ARG A 29 27.37 -4.15 -24.60
C ARG A 29 26.19 -3.48 -25.32
N LEU A 30 25.18 -3.01 -24.59
CA LEU A 30 23.93 -2.48 -25.15
C LEU A 30 24.03 -1.02 -25.58
N ALA A 31 24.83 -0.20 -24.89
CA ALA A 31 24.99 1.23 -25.14
C ALA A 31 26.44 1.70 -24.83
N PRO A 32 27.43 1.40 -25.71
CA PRO A 32 28.85 1.69 -25.44
C PRO A 32 29.19 3.18 -25.23
N ARG A 33 28.34 4.09 -25.72
CA ARG A 33 28.49 5.56 -25.59
C ARG A 33 27.84 6.14 -24.33
N LEU A 34 27.10 5.34 -23.57
CA LEU A 34 26.44 5.77 -22.33
C LEU A 34 27.50 6.16 -21.28
N ARG A 35 27.33 7.28 -20.59
CA ARG A 35 28.22 7.68 -19.50
C ARG A 35 27.86 6.90 -18.24
N VAL A 36 28.66 5.89 -17.93
CA VAL A 36 28.47 5.01 -16.77
C VAL A 36 29.62 5.19 -15.79
N LEU A 37 29.29 5.47 -14.54
CA LEU A 37 30.25 5.47 -13.43
C LEU A 37 30.05 4.26 -12.54
N VAL A 38 31.11 3.53 -12.23
CA VAL A 38 31.10 2.49 -11.18
C VAL A 38 31.98 2.94 -10.03
N VAL A 39 31.40 2.99 -8.82
CA VAL A 39 32.07 3.39 -7.58
C VAL A 39 32.26 2.17 -6.67
N GLU A 40 33.48 1.93 -6.20
CA GLU A 40 33.81 0.81 -5.31
C GLU A 40 34.81 1.20 -4.21
N ARG A 41 34.52 0.88 -2.95
CA ARG A 41 35.33 1.32 -1.81
C ARG A 41 36.69 0.61 -1.73
N GLU A 42 36.73 -0.71 -1.99
CA GLU A 42 37.93 -1.53 -1.73
C GLU A 42 38.85 -1.63 -2.96
N GLY A 43 38.48 -1.02 -4.09
CA GLY A 43 39.25 -1.07 -5.34
C GLY A 43 39.23 -2.43 -6.07
N ALA A 44 38.53 -3.42 -5.54
CA ALA A 44 38.41 -4.76 -6.12
C ALA A 44 37.17 -4.89 -7.02
N PHE A 45 37.30 -4.49 -8.29
CA PHE A 45 36.21 -4.52 -9.26
C PHE A 45 35.99 -5.93 -9.85
N GLY A 46 34.74 -6.43 -9.84
CA GLY A 46 34.32 -7.69 -10.44
C GLY A 46 33.90 -8.76 -9.41
N PRO A 47 34.83 -9.32 -8.62
CA PRO A 47 34.57 -10.53 -7.82
C PRO A 47 33.54 -10.34 -6.69
N GLY A 48 33.53 -9.17 -6.04
CA GLY A 48 32.83 -8.95 -4.77
C GLY A 48 33.23 -9.95 -3.66
N VAL A 49 32.51 -9.93 -2.54
CA VAL A 49 32.84 -10.73 -1.35
C VAL A 49 32.87 -12.25 -1.62
N ALA A 50 31.92 -12.76 -2.42
CA ALA A 50 31.77 -14.20 -2.63
C ALA A 50 32.90 -14.83 -3.48
N TYR A 51 33.50 -14.06 -4.39
CA TYR A 51 34.54 -14.52 -5.32
C TYR A 51 35.90 -13.84 -5.10
N GLY A 52 36.00 -12.96 -4.10
CA GLY A 52 37.23 -12.25 -3.71
C GLY A 52 38.18 -13.05 -2.81
N THR A 53 37.88 -14.32 -2.53
CA THR A 53 38.74 -15.19 -1.71
C THR A 53 40.13 -15.37 -2.32
N THR A 54 41.13 -15.56 -1.47
CA THR A 54 42.51 -15.93 -1.84
C THR A 54 42.83 -17.40 -1.57
N SER A 55 41.87 -18.18 -1.02
CA SER A 55 42.06 -19.59 -0.67
C SER A 55 41.75 -20.49 -1.87
N PRO A 56 42.69 -21.32 -2.38
CA PRO A 56 42.41 -22.24 -3.47
C PRO A 56 41.43 -23.36 -3.09
N GLU A 57 41.28 -23.65 -1.79
CA GLU A 57 40.38 -24.66 -1.25
C GLU A 57 38.90 -24.26 -1.32
N HIS A 58 38.61 -22.96 -1.51
CA HIS A 58 37.24 -22.46 -1.62
C HIS A 58 36.68 -22.78 -3.00
N LEU A 59 36.02 -23.93 -3.12
CA LEU A 59 35.42 -24.35 -4.39
C LEU A 59 34.12 -23.58 -4.69
N LEU A 60 33.77 -23.54 -5.98
CA LEU A 60 32.46 -23.13 -6.45
C LEU A 60 31.41 -24.13 -5.96
N ASN A 61 30.24 -23.62 -5.57
CA ASN A 61 29.09 -24.44 -5.19
C ASN A 61 28.21 -24.82 -6.39
N VAL A 62 28.64 -24.49 -7.61
CA VAL A 62 27.95 -24.80 -8.87
C VAL A 62 29.01 -25.37 -9.83
N PRO A 63 28.69 -26.43 -10.59
CA PRO A 63 29.60 -26.94 -11.62
C PRO A 63 29.97 -25.87 -12.65
N ALA A 64 31.19 -25.92 -13.18
CA ALA A 64 31.73 -24.94 -14.11
C ALA A 64 30.83 -24.68 -15.34
N GLY A 65 30.21 -25.72 -15.90
CA GLY A 65 29.30 -25.60 -17.05
C GLY A 65 27.93 -25.01 -16.73
N LYS A 66 27.62 -24.74 -15.45
CA LYS A 66 26.34 -24.17 -15.01
C LYS A 66 26.50 -22.77 -14.38
N ILE A 67 27.68 -22.17 -14.47
CA ILE A 67 28.00 -20.88 -13.86
C ILE A 67 28.80 -19.99 -14.83
N SER A 68 28.07 -19.28 -15.69
CA SER A 68 28.63 -18.25 -16.59
C SER A 68 28.03 -16.87 -16.30
N ALA A 69 28.74 -15.82 -16.71
CA ALA A 69 28.32 -14.44 -16.49
C ALA A 69 27.05 -14.06 -17.29
N PHE A 70 26.86 -14.63 -18.48
CA PHE A 70 25.75 -14.30 -19.37
C PHE A 70 24.78 -15.47 -19.55
N ALA A 71 23.48 -15.19 -19.60
CA ALA A 71 22.44 -16.22 -19.72
C ALA A 71 22.36 -16.83 -21.12
N ASP A 72 22.62 -16.02 -22.15
CA ASP A 72 22.69 -16.37 -23.57
C ASP A 72 23.97 -17.14 -23.94
N ALA A 73 25.02 -17.06 -23.12
CA ALA A 73 26.29 -17.77 -23.31
C ALA A 73 26.62 -18.70 -22.12
N PRO A 74 25.98 -19.87 -22.01
CA PRO A 74 26.20 -20.82 -20.90
C PRO A 74 27.62 -21.39 -20.86
N GLY A 75 28.31 -21.50 -22.01
CA GLY A 75 29.68 -22.01 -22.13
C GLY A 75 30.78 -21.00 -21.79
N HIS A 76 30.46 -19.71 -21.66
CA HIS A 76 31.46 -18.62 -21.66
C HIS A 76 32.54 -18.76 -20.58
N PHE A 77 32.22 -19.31 -19.40
CA PHE A 77 33.24 -19.53 -18.37
C PHE A 77 34.17 -20.71 -18.71
N LEU A 78 33.65 -21.77 -19.34
CA LEU A 78 34.46 -22.90 -19.80
C LEU A 78 35.40 -22.50 -20.93
N ASP A 79 34.92 -21.68 -21.85
CA ASP A 79 35.73 -21.15 -22.95
C ASP A 79 36.89 -20.30 -22.41
N TRP A 80 36.60 -19.39 -21.47
CA TRP A 80 37.61 -18.58 -20.78
C TRP A 80 38.64 -19.46 -20.04
N LEU A 81 38.22 -20.54 -19.36
CA LEU A 81 39.15 -21.48 -18.73
C LEU A 81 40.06 -22.18 -19.75
N GLY A 82 39.55 -22.44 -20.95
CA GLY A 82 40.31 -23.02 -22.06
C GLY A 82 41.44 -22.10 -22.54
N GLU A 83 41.19 -20.80 -22.56
CA GLU A 83 42.18 -19.77 -22.91
C GLU A 83 43.20 -19.53 -21.77
N HIS A 84 42.81 -19.81 -20.52
CA HIS A 84 43.62 -19.53 -19.32
C HIS A 84 44.19 -20.79 -18.64
N ARG A 85 44.47 -21.86 -19.41
CA ARG A 85 44.94 -23.16 -18.88
C ARG A 85 46.14 -23.07 -17.94
N ALA A 86 47.10 -22.18 -18.20
CA ALA A 86 48.27 -21.99 -17.33
C ALA A 86 47.87 -21.50 -15.92
N ALA A 87 46.93 -20.56 -15.85
CA ALA A 87 46.41 -20.03 -14.58
C ALA A 87 45.58 -21.08 -13.81
N VAL A 88 44.91 -21.99 -14.52
CA VAL A 88 44.18 -23.13 -13.95
C VAL A 88 45.15 -24.16 -13.37
N ALA A 89 46.19 -24.53 -14.11
CA ALA A 89 47.22 -25.47 -13.67
C ALA A 89 47.98 -24.97 -12.42
N ALA A 90 48.23 -23.65 -12.34
CA ALA A 90 48.89 -23.03 -11.19
C ALA A 90 48.13 -23.17 -9.86
N LEU A 91 46.83 -23.48 -9.90
CA LEU A 91 46.00 -23.77 -8.72
C LEU A 91 45.86 -25.27 -8.43
N GLY A 92 46.70 -26.11 -9.06
CA GLY A 92 46.70 -27.56 -8.86
C GLY A 92 45.55 -28.30 -9.56
N VAL A 93 44.88 -27.67 -10.54
CA VAL A 93 43.81 -28.29 -11.32
C VAL A 93 44.39 -28.89 -12.59
N ALA A 94 44.57 -30.21 -12.62
CA ALA A 94 45.17 -30.94 -13.74
C ALA A 94 44.28 -31.04 -15.00
N GLY A 95 42.96 -30.87 -14.84
CA GLY A 95 41.99 -30.88 -15.92
C GLY A 95 40.61 -30.46 -15.43
N PHE A 96 39.74 -30.00 -16.34
CA PHE A 96 38.39 -29.56 -16.01
C PHE A 96 37.37 -29.96 -17.08
N SER A 97 36.13 -30.09 -16.65
CA SER A 97 34.94 -30.38 -17.46
C SER A 97 33.76 -29.55 -16.98
N GLY A 98 32.63 -29.58 -17.70
CA GLY A 98 31.40 -28.89 -17.29
C GLY A 98 30.88 -29.30 -15.90
N ASP A 99 31.17 -30.52 -15.45
CA ASP A 99 30.75 -31.04 -14.14
C ASP A 99 31.75 -30.75 -13.01
N SER A 100 32.88 -30.11 -13.32
CA SER A 100 33.93 -29.83 -12.34
C SER A 100 33.56 -28.70 -11.37
N PHE A 101 33.84 -28.89 -10.09
CA PHE A 101 33.74 -27.86 -9.05
C PHE A 101 35.12 -27.20 -8.89
N LEU A 102 35.31 -26.05 -9.52
CA LEU A 102 36.61 -25.37 -9.59
C LEU A 102 36.81 -24.37 -8.43
N PRO A 103 38.06 -23.99 -8.11
CA PRO A 103 38.35 -22.93 -7.15
C PRO A 103 37.65 -21.60 -7.50
N ARG A 104 37.04 -20.94 -6.51
CA ARG A 104 36.36 -19.64 -6.67
C ARG A 104 37.26 -18.54 -7.19
N ILE A 105 38.57 -18.62 -6.92
CA ILE A 105 39.58 -17.68 -7.42
C ILE A 105 39.52 -17.58 -8.95
N LEU A 106 39.33 -18.70 -9.65
CA LEU A 106 39.25 -18.72 -11.11
C LEU A 106 38.02 -17.97 -11.61
N TYR A 107 36.88 -18.16 -10.96
CA TYR A 107 35.68 -17.40 -11.29
C TYR A 107 35.82 -15.91 -10.96
N GLY A 108 36.50 -15.58 -9.85
CA GLY A 108 36.85 -14.20 -9.52
C GLY A 108 37.74 -13.53 -10.57
N ARG A 109 38.74 -14.26 -11.12
CA ARG A 109 39.58 -13.76 -12.23
C ARG A 109 38.76 -13.54 -13.50
N TYR A 110 37.93 -14.51 -13.87
CA TYR A 110 36.98 -14.39 -14.98
C TYR A 110 36.11 -13.12 -14.89
N LEU A 111 35.56 -12.81 -13.71
CA LEU A 111 34.76 -11.59 -13.50
C LEU A 111 35.57 -10.29 -13.63
N ARG A 112 36.85 -10.30 -13.22
CA ARG A 112 37.74 -9.15 -13.40
C ARG A 112 38.03 -8.90 -14.88
N ASP A 113 38.35 -9.96 -15.62
CA ASP A 113 38.65 -9.86 -17.04
C ASP A 113 37.44 -9.34 -17.82
N LEU A 114 36.24 -9.85 -17.50
CA LEU A 114 34.98 -9.34 -18.06
C LEU A 114 34.76 -7.85 -17.76
N PHE A 115 35.02 -7.44 -16.51
CA PHE A 115 34.87 -6.04 -16.11
C PHE A 115 35.87 -5.14 -16.86
N HIS A 116 37.13 -5.58 -16.98
CA HIS A 116 38.16 -4.87 -17.75
C HIS A 116 37.81 -4.79 -19.23
N GLN A 117 37.31 -5.87 -19.83
CA GLN A 117 36.87 -5.90 -21.21
C GLN A 117 35.66 -4.98 -21.45
N ALA A 118 34.71 -4.94 -20.52
CA ALA A 118 33.58 -4.02 -20.58
C ALA A 118 34.05 -2.55 -20.56
N LYS A 119 34.99 -2.22 -19.65
CA LYS A 119 35.59 -0.89 -19.57
C LYS A 119 36.36 -0.52 -20.84
N GLN A 120 37.11 -1.45 -21.43
CA GLN A 120 37.86 -1.21 -22.66
C GLN A 120 36.96 -1.03 -23.89
N SER A 121 35.80 -1.69 -23.92
CA SER A 121 34.88 -1.66 -25.07
C SER A 121 33.90 -0.47 -25.04
N ALA A 122 33.78 0.25 -23.93
CA ALA A 122 32.86 1.38 -23.77
C ALA A 122 33.61 2.67 -23.37
N PRO A 123 33.80 3.66 -24.27
CA PRO A 123 34.51 4.89 -23.95
C PRO A 123 33.83 5.76 -22.87
N GLY A 124 32.53 5.58 -22.64
CA GLY A 124 31.77 6.27 -21.59
C GLY A 124 31.84 5.61 -20.21
N PHE A 125 32.57 4.49 -20.06
CA PHE A 125 32.64 3.73 -18.81
C PHE A 125 33.83 4.20 -17.95
N GLU A 126 33.52 4.89 -16.86
CA GLU A 126 34.45 5.35 -15.84
C GLU A 126 34.35 4.53 -14.54
N THR A 127 35.46 4.42 -13.82
CA THR A 127 35.54 3.69 -12.54
C THR A 127 36.29 4.52 -11.51
N VAL A 128 35.80 4.54 -10.29
CA VAL A 128 36.42 5.28 -9.20
C VAL A 128 36.51 4.40 -7.95
N GLN A 129 37.66 4.48 -7.27
CA GLN A 129 37.83 3.83 -5.97
C GLN A 129 37.45 4.86 -4.91
N ASP A 130 36.22 4.76 -4.40
CA ASP A 130 35.64 5.73 -3.48
C ASP A 130 34.44 5.13 -2.72
N GLU A 131 33.97 5.80 -1.67
CA GLU A 131 32.77 5.43 -0.92
C GLU A 131 31.73 6.55 -0.97
N ILE A 132 30.64 6.30 -1.71
CA ILE A 132 29.47 7.17 -1.65
C ILE A 132 28.79 6.99 -0.30
N ILE A 133 28.57 8.10 0.41
CA ILE A 133 27.93 8.13 1.72
C ILE A 133 26.51 8.71 1.69
N ASP A 134 26.12 9.40 0.60
CA ASP A 134 24.78 9.95 0.48
C ASP A 134 24.33 10.03 -0.99
N VAL A 135 23.02 9.95 -1.18
CA VAL A 135 22.35 10.15 -2.47
C VAL A 135 21.09 10.96 -2.24
N GLU A 136 20.94 12.07 -2.95
CA GLU A 136 19.79 12.96 -2.83
C GLU A 136 19.21 13.36 -4.19
N PRO A 137 17.88 13.54 -4.29
CA PRO A 137 17.27 14.00 -5.52
C PRO A 137 17.45 15.51 -5.70
N GLU A 138 17.92 15.91 -6.88
CA GLU A 138 18.02 17.32 -7.29
C GLU A 138 17.49 17.47 -8.73
N GLY A 139 16.33 18.09 -8.88
CA GLY A 139 15.65 18.22 -10.18
C GLY A 139 15.43 16.88 -10.88
N ASP A 140 15.94 16.76 -12.11
CA ASP A 140 15.86 15.53 -12.93
C ASP A 140 17.01 14.55 -12.68
N HIS A 141 17.93 14.85 -11.78
CA HIS A 141 19.09 14.03 -11.46
C HIS A 141 19.09 13.58 -9.99
N LEU A 142 20.09 12.78 -9.65
CA LEU A 142 20.47 12.40 -8.30
C LEU A 142 21.89 12.93 -8.06
N VAL A 143 22.13 13.55 -6.91
CA VAL A 143 23.46 13.94 -6.46
C VAL A 143 24.00 12.85 -5.56
N LEU A 144 25.23 12.40 -5.85
CA LEU A 144 25.95 11.42 -5.03
C LEU A 144 27.10 12.16 -4.34
N THR A 145 27.23 11.96 -3.03
CA THR A 145 28.27 12.59 -2.21
C THR A 145 29.19 11.52 -1.63
N ASP A 146 30.49 11.72 -1.73
CA ASP A 146 31.51 10.83 -1.18
C ASP A 146 31.97 11.23 0.24
N GLN A 147 32.94 10.50 0.79
CA GLN A 147 33.49 10.74 2.13
C GLN A 147 34.26 12.06 2.26
N GLU A 148 34.83 12.56 1.17
CA GLU A 148 35.58 13.82 1.12
C GLU A 148 34.66 15.03 0.90
N GLY A 149 33.38 14.78 0.59
CA GLY A 149 32.35 15.79 0.32
C GLY A 149 32.23 16.17 -1.15
N ASN A 150 32.94 15.49 -2.06
CA ASN A 150 32.82 15.77 -3.49
C ASN A 150 31.44 15.31 -3.99
N ARG A 151 30.84 16.11 -4.88
CA ARG A 151 29.49 15.88 -5.42
C ARG A 151 29.54 15.61 -6.92
N ILE A 152 28.87 14.55 -7.34
CA ILE A 152 28.61 14.22 -8.77
C ILE A 152 27.12 14.06 -9.00
N THR A 153 26.70 14.12 -10.27
CA THR A 153 25.29 13.91 -10.65
C THR A 153 25.11 12.70 -11.55
N ALA A 154 23.99 11.99 -11.36
CA ALA A 154 23.58 10.90 -12.22
C ALA A 154 22.08 10.93 -12.52
N ALA A 155 21.67 10.60 -13.75
CA ALA A 155 20.25 10.49 -14.08
C ALA A 155 19.58 9.27 -13.40
N LYS A 156 20.30 8.15 -13.32
CA LYS A 156 19.87 6.93 -12.60
C LYS A 156 20.99 6.39 -11.72
N VAL A 157 20.64 5.80 -10.59
CA VAL A 157 21.55 5.16 -9.63
C VAL A 157 21.17 3.70 -9.43
N VAL A 158 22.16 2.81 -9.46
CA VAL A 158 22.01 1.39 -9.11
C VAL A 158 22.73 1.12 -7.79
N LEU A 159 21.96 0.75 -6.76
CA LEU A 159 22.47 0.30 -5.47
C LEU A 159 22.86 -1.19 -5.56
N ALA A 160 24.11 -1.47 -5.88
CA ALA A 160 24.68 -2.82 -5.99
C ALA A 160 25.48 -3.21 -4.72
N LEU A 161 24.87 -2.99 -3.55
CA LEU A 161 25.52 -3.01 -2.23
C LEU A 161 26.04 -4.39 -1.79
N GLY A 162 25.60 -5.47 -2.45
CA GLY A 162 26.05 -6.83 -2.14
C GLY A 162 25.55 -7.33 -0.77
N ASN A 163 26.37 -8.14 -0.11
CA ASN A 163 26.08 -8.68 1.22
C ASN A 163 26.87 -7.92 2.28
N PHE A 164 26.18 -7.47 3.32
CA PHE A 164 26.81 -6.85 4.49
C PHE A 164 27.49 -7.88 5.40
N ALA A 165 28.30 -7.40 6.33
CA ALA A 165 28.87 -8.24 7.38
C ALA A 165 27.75 -8.89 8.21
N PRO A 166 28.01 -10.06 8.83
CA PRO A 166 27.08 -10.67 9.76
C PRO A 166 26.67 -9.72 10.90
N GLY A 167 25.39 -9.76 11.26
CA GLY A 167 24.90 -9.05 12.43
C GLY A 167 25.38 -9.73 13.71
N ASP A 168 25.65 -8.93 14.75
CA ASP A 168 26.06 -9.46 16.05
C ASP A 168 24.97 -10.41 16.61
N PRO A 169 25.35 -11.60 17.11
CA PRO A 169 24.38 -12.53 17.66
C PRO A 169 23.72 -11.94 18.91
N PRO A 170 22.40 -12.13 19.08
CA PRO A 170 21.68 -11.59 20.22
C PRO A 170 22.12 -12.28 21.51
N ALA A 171 22.74 -11.53 22.42
CA ALA A 171 23.17 -11.99 23.73
C ALA A 171 22.69 -11.03 24.83
N LYS A 172 22.43 -11.56 26.03
CA LYS A 172 22.07 -10.75 27.21
C LYS A 172 23.21 -9.82 27.62
N ASP A 173 24.44 -10.31 27.51
CA ASP A 173 25.67 -9.57 27.75
C ASP A 173 26.34 -9.27 26.41
N ARG A 174 26.53 -7.99 26.11
CA ARG A 174 27.10 -7.51 24.83
C ARG A 174 28.55 -7.06 24.95
N SER A 175 29.16 -7.20 26.13
CA SER A 175 30.55 -6.79 26.37
C SER A 175 31.53 -7.48 25.41
N PHE A 176 31.29 -8.76 25.10
CA PHE A 176 32.15 -9.54 24.20
C PHE A 176 32.14 -9.06 22.73
N HIS A 177 31.15 -8.29 22.28
CA HIS A 177 31.12 -7.74 20.92
C HIS A 177 32.30 -6.80 20.65
N ARG A 178 32.89 -6.25 21.72
CA ARG A 178 34.08 -5.37 21.65
C ARG A 178 35.40 -6.13 21.85
N SER A 179 35.33 -7.43 22.14
CA SER A 179 36.53 -8.24 22.36
C SER A 179 37.31 -8.39 21.05
N PRO A 180 38.65 -8.24 21.04
CA PRO A 180 39.47 -8.54 19.87
C PRO A 180 39.43 -10.04 19.51
N ARG A 181 38.98 -10.90 20.43
CA ARG A 181 38.82 -12.35 20.21
C ARG A 181 37.50 -12.71 19.50
N TYR A 182 36.61 -11.73 19.31
CA TYR A 182 35.36 -11.88 18.53
C TYR A 182 35.55 -11.33 17.12
N LEU A 183 35.46 -12.21 16.12
CA LEU A 183 35.76 -11.90 14.73
C LEU A 183 34.47 -11.91 13.90
N ASN A 184 33.98 -10.72 13.56
CA ASN A 184 32.74 -10.53 12.81
C ASN A 184 32.93 -10.52 11.27
N ALA A 185 34.17 -10.58 10.77
CA ALA A 185 34.49 -10.64 9.35
C ALA A 185 35.21 -11.96 8.99
N PRO A 186 34.49 -13.09 8.85
CA PRO A 186 35.10 -14.41 8.66
C PRO A 186 35.90 -14.53 7.35
N TRP A 187 35.60 -13.68 6.37
CA TRP A 187 36.14 -13.72 5.01
C TRP A 187 37.51 -13.04 4.87
N SER A 188 37.95 -12.28 5.88
CA SER A 188 39.15 -11.47 5.75
C SER A 188 40.41 -12.33 5.93
N ALA A 189 41.38 -12.19 5.03
CA ALA A 189 42.69 -12.82 5.19
C ALA A 189 43.39 -12.37 6.49
N ALA A 190 43.07 -11.18 6.99
CA ALA A 190 43.55 -10.67 8.27
C ALA A 190 42.98 -11.44 9.47
N THR A 191 41.72 -11.88 9.40
CA THR A 191 41.04 -12.69 10.42
C THR A 191 41.77 -14.01 10.60
N LEU A 192 42.07 -14.71 9.50
CA LEU A 192 42.78 -15.99 9.57
C LEU A 192 44.22 -15.85 10.06
N ARG A 193 44.90 -14.71 9.84
CA ARG A 193 46.27 -14.47 10.33
C ARG A 193 46.37 -14.34 11.86
N GLN A 194 45.29 -13.95 12.52
CA GLN A 194 45.28 -13.79 13.99
C GLN A 194 45.16 -15.10 14.75
N ILE A 195 44.79 -16.19 14.07
CA ILE A 195 44.50 -17.48 14.67
C ILE A 195 45.72 -18.40 14.48
N SER A 196 46.25 -18.92 15.59
CA SER A 196 47.36 -19.86 15.63
C SER A 196 46.88 -21.29 15.36
N PRO A 197 47.72 -22.19 14.81
CA PRO A 197 47.32 -23.56 14.53
C PRO A 197 46.77 -24.31 15.76
N GLU A 198 47.23 -24.00 16.96
CA GLU A 198 46.93 -24.69 18.22
C GLU A 198 45.65 -24.15 18.91
N ASP A 199 45.09 -23.05 18.42
CA ASP A 199 43.94 -22.38 19.04
C ASP A 199 42.65 -23.20 18.92
N ASP A 200 41.93 -23.36 20.02
CA ASP A 200 40.55 -23.86 20.02
C ASP A 200 39.61 -22.74 19.54
N ILE A 201 38.79 -23.01 18.53
CA ILE A 201 38.01 -21.99 17.83
C ILE A 201 36.53 -22.34 17.88
N LEU A 202 35.67 -21.34 18.09
CA LEU A 202 34.22 -21.48 17.94
C LEU A 202 33.70 -20.74 16.71
N ILE A 203 32.98 -21.43 15.84
CA ILE A 203 32.25 -20.88 14.69
C ILE A 203 30.76 -20.85 15.00
N LEU A 204 30.14 -19.68 14.85
CA LEU A 204 28.69 -19.48 15.02
C LEU A 204 27.98 -19.63 13.67
N GLY A 205 27.21 -20.68 13.50
CA GLY A 205 26.52 -21.01 12.24
C GLY A 205 27.23 -22.12 11.46
N ALA A 206 26.45 -22.89 10.70
CA ALA A 206 26.92 -24.07 9.95
C ALA A 206 26.65 -23.94 8.43
N GLY A 207 26.58 -22.71 7.92
CA GLY A 207 26.33 -22.42 6.50
C GLY A 207 27.57 -22.55 5.61
N LEU A 208 27.47 -22.06 4.37
CA LEU A 208 28.57 -22.09 3.38
C LEU A 208 29.85 -21.40 3.87
N THR A 209 29.72 -20.22 4.51
CA THR A 209 30.85 -19.48 5.09
C THR A 209 31.58 -20.26 6.19
N ALA A 210 30.85 -21.04 6.98
CA ALA A 210 31.45 -21.87 8.02
C ALA A 210 32.29 -23.00 7.40
N LEU A 211 31.81 -23.61 6.30
CA LEU A 211 32.57 -24.63 5.58
C LEU A 211 33.85 -24.05 4.97
N ASP A 212 33.80 -22.85 4.41
CA ASP A 212 34.98 -22.17 3.85
C ASP A 212 36.05 -21.95 4.92
N LEU A 213 35.66 -21.54 6.12
CA LEU A 213 36.57 -21.37 7.25
C LEU A 213 37.14 -22.70 7.75
N ILE A 214 36.31 -23.74 7.88
CA ILE A 214 36.76 -25.08 8.28
C ILE A 214 37.85 -25.58 7.31
N LEU A 215 37.65 -25.38 6.00
CA LEU A 215 38.63 -25.75 4.99
C LEU A 215 39.92 -24.93 5.09
N SER A 216 39.83 -23.60 5.22
CA SER A 216 41.02 -22.75 5.36
C SER A 216 41.82 -23.04 6.62
N LEU A 217 41.15 -23.34 7.75
CA LEU A 217 41.81 -23.76 8.99
C LEU A 217 42.46 -25.15 8.83
N GLY A 218 41.79 -26.07 8.12
CA GLY A 218 42.35 -27.37 7.77
C GLY A 218 43.60 -27.28 6.88
N ALA A 219 43.60 -26.38 5.89
CA ALA A 219 44.74 -26.13 5.00
C ALA A 219 45.95 -25.56 5.74
N LYS A 220 45.72 -24.75 6.78
CA LYS A 220 46.75 -24.27 7.71
C LYS A 220 47.36 -25.35 8.61
N LYS A 221 46.88 -26.60 8.53
CA LYS A 221 47.26 -27.72 9.41
C LYS A 221 47.06 -27.38 10.90
N SER A 222 46.00 -26.64 11.22
CA SER A 222 45.60 -26.38 12.60
C SER A 222 45.45 -27.70 13.37
N THR A 223 45.90 -27.73 14.62
CA THR A 223 45.82 -28.86 15.56
C THR A 223 44.78 -28.63 16.66
N GLY A 224 44.39 -27.38 16.92
CA GLY A 224 43.31 -27.00 17.83
C GLY A 224 41.93 -27.52 17.40
N LYS A 225 41.00 -27.59 18.35
CA LYS A 225 39.62 -28.03 18.12
C LYS A 225 38.81 -26.94 17.45
N ILE A 226 38.03 -27.32 16.45
CA ILE A 226 37.08 -26.44 15.77
C ILE A 226 35.68 -26.82 16.23
N HIS A 227 35.07 -25.96 17.02
CA HIS A 227 33.69 -26.09 17.47
C HIS A 227 32.77 -25.33 16.52
N VAL A 228 31.66 -25.95 16.11
CA VAL A 228 30.62 -25.29 15.30
C VAL A 228 29.31 -25.36 16.06
N VAL A 229 28.68 -24.21 16.31
CA VAL A 229 27.37 -24.15 16.99
C VAL A 229 26.31 -23.67 16.02
N SER A 230 25.23 -24.42 15.87
CA SER A 230 24.04 -23.99 15.12
C SER A 230 22.76 -24.58 15.70
N ARG A 231 21.62 -23.90 15.50
CA ARG A 231 20.32 -24.28 16.13
C ARG A 231 19.92 -25.73 15.90
N HIS A 232 20.23 -26.27 14.73
CA HIS A 232 19.84 -27.63 14.32
C HIS A 232 21.02 -28.56 14.04
N GLY A 233 22.27 -28.06 14.08
CA GLY A 233 23.46 -28.87 13.76
C GLY A 233 23.56 -29.30 12.29
N LEU A 234 22.84 -28.66 11.37
CA LEU A 234 22.75 -29.07 9.97
C LEU A 234 23.77 -28.33 9.10
N PHE A 235 24.56 -29.09 8.33
CA PHE A 235 25.41 -28.57 7.25
C PHE A 235 24.72 -28.72 5.88
N PRO A 236 25.10 -27.88 4.89
CA PRO A 236 24.75 -28.06 3.49
C PRO A 236 24.94 -29.48 2.95
N GLN A 237 24.03 -29.92 2.07
CA GLN A 237 24.06 -31.24 1.45
C GLN A 237 24.97 -31.28 0.21
N PRO A 238 25.56 -32.44 -0.15
CA PRO A 238 26.41 -32.54 -1.33
C PRO A 238 25.59 -32.53 -2.62
N HIS A 239 26.22 -32.03 -3.69
CA HIS A 239 25.81 -32.35 -5.05
C HIS A 239 25.93 -33.86 -5.34
N ARG A 240 25.03 -34.39 -6.15
CA ARG A 240 25.09 -35.73 -6.73
C ARG A 240 24.54 -35.69 -8.15
N THR A 241 25.12 -36.48 -9.04
CA THR A 241 24.62 -36.67 -10.39
C THR A 241 23.25 -37.35 -10.33
N HIS A 242 22.28 -36.80 -11.05
CA HIS A 242 20.93 -37.33 -11.12
C HIS A 242 20.29 -36.91 -12.44
N THR A 243 19.31 -37.68 -12.90
CA THR A 243 18.56 -37.36 -14.11
C THR A 243 17.61 -36.19 -13.85
N PRO A 244 17.65 -35.11 -14.66
CA PRO A 244 16.69 -34.02 -14.57
C PRO A 244 15.25 -34.54 -14.65
N GLN A 245 14.33 -33.89 -13.94
CA GLN A 245 12.91 -34.20 -14.03
C GLN A 245 12.19 -33.14 -14.87
N PRO A 246 11.13 -33.51 -15.60
CA PRO A 246 10.26 -32.55 -16.26
C PRO A 246 9.65 -31.59 -15.24
N ASP A 247 9.31 -30.38 -15.69
CA ASP A 247 8.71 -29.35 -14.86
C ASP A 247 7.28 -29.74 -14.43
N TRP A 248 7.19 -30.50 -13.34
CA TRP A 248 5.94 -30.93 -12.73
C TRP A 248 5.18 -29.80 -12.02
N PHE A 249 5.72 -28.58 -12.03
CA PHE A 249 5.21 -27.43 -11.29
C PHE A 249 4.52 -26.39 -12.20
N CYS A 250 4.81 -26.38 -13.50
CA CYS A 250 4.35 -25.35 -14.43
C CYS A 250 2.80 -25.22 -14.55
N GLU A 251 2.08 -26.34 -14.49
CA GLU A 251 0.64 -26.42 -14.82
C GLU A 251 -0.29 -26.66 -13.60
N ARG A 252 0.23 -26.57 -12.38
CA ARG A 252 -0.54 -26.87 -11.16
C ARG A 252 -0.93 -25.60 -10.42
N GLU A 253 -2.15 -25.57 -9.88
CA GLU A 253 -2.53 -24.58 -8.88
C GLU A 253 -1.63 -24.68 -7.65
N LEU A 254 -1.02 -23.56 -7.26
CA LEU A 254 -0.03 -23.54 -6.19
C LEU A 254 -0.72 -23.42 -4.82
N PRO A 255 -0.39 -24.31 -3.86
CA PRO A 255 -0.97 -24.21 -2.52
C PRO A 255 -0.61 -22.89 -1.84
N GLN A 256 -1.60 -22.13 -1.38
CA GLN A 256 -1.38 -20.85 -0.71
C GLN A 256 -0.86 -20.95 0.74
N SER A 257 -0.59 -22.16 1.24
CA SER A 257 0.05 -22.38 2.54
C SER A 257 1.35 -23.16 2.41
N ILE A 258 2.34 -22.78 3.21
CA ILE A 258 3.63 -23.45 3.31
C ILE A 258 3.46 -24.91 3.73
N ARG A 259 2.51 -25.19 4.63
CA ARG A 259 2.24 -26.56 5.06
C ARG A 259 1.76 -27.43 3.90
N ALA A 260 0.89 -26.91 3.04
CA ALA A 260 0.39 -27.66 1.88
C ALA A 260 1.47 -27.82 0.81
N MET A 261 2.26 -26.77 0.55
CA MET A 261 3.40 -26.85 -0.37
C MET A 261 4.44 -27.90 0.09
N PHE A 262 4.78 -27.92 1.38
CA PHE A 262 5.73 -28.90 1.89
C PHE A 262 5.20 -30.34 1.82
N ARG A 263 3.88 -30.53 2.00
CA ARG A 263 3.23 -31.84 1.76
C ARG A 263 3.31 -32.25 0.29
N LEU A 264 3.10 -31.32 -0.64
CA LEU A 264 3.22 -31.56 -2.07
C LEU A 264 4.64 -31.98 -2.44
N ILE A 265 5.66 -31.22 -2.02
CA ILE A 265 7.07 -31.56 -2.27
C ILE A 265 7.40 -32.95 -1.72
N ARG A 266 6.98 -33.27 -0.49
CA ARG A 266 7.20 -34.61 0.10
C ARG A 266 6.48 -35.71 -0.68
N ARG A 267 5.28 -35.45 -1.20
CA ARG A 267 4.54 -36.40 -2.05
C ARG A 267 5.32 -36.67 -3.33
N GLU A 268 5.77 -35.63 -4.03
CA GLU A 268 6.52 -35.78 -5.28
C GLU A 268 7.87 -36.49 -5.05
N ILE A 269 8.56 -36.21 -3.94
CA ILE A 269 9.76 -36.96 -3.55
C ILE A 269 9.47 -38.46 -3.38
N ARG A 270 8.34 -38.84 -2.75
CA ARG A 270 7.96 -40.25 -2.60
C ARG A 270 7.62 -40.91 -3.95
N ILE A 271 6.88 -40.20 -4.81
CA ILE A 271 6.54 -40.69 -6.16
C ILE A 271 7.81 -40.88 -6.99
N GLY A 272 8.72 -39.90 -6.94
CA GLY A 272 10.03 -39.98 -7.60
C GLY A 272 10.86 -41.14 -7.07
N ALA A 273 10.93 -41.32 -5.74
CA ALA A 273 11.67 -42.42 -5.13
C ALA A 273 11.16 -43.80 -5.59
N ALA A 274 9.85 -43.98 -5.74
CA ALA A 274 9.27 -45.22 -6.28
C ALA A 274 9.67 -45.49 -7.75
N LYS A 275 10.14 -44.48 -8.47
CA LYS A 275 10.63 -44.55 -9.86
C LYS A 275 12.17 -44.45 -9.96
N GLY A 276 12.89 -44.54 -8.84
CA GLY A 276 14.36 -44.41 -8.80
C GLY A 276 14.89 -42.99 -8.98
N VAL A 277 14.05 -41.96 -8.83
CA VAL A 277 14.44 -40.55 -8.96
C VAL A 277 14.96 -40.00 -7.62
N ASP A 278 16.15 -39.38 -7.64
CA ASP A 278 16.72 -38.71 -6.47
C ASP A 278 15.92 -37.44 -6.12
N TRP A 279 15.69 -37.20 -4.83
CA TRP A 279 14.95 -36.03 -4.33
C TRP A 279 15.53 -34.69 -4.81
N ARG A 280 16.84 -34.65 -5.11
CA ARG A 280 17.53 -33.46 -5.64
C ARG A 280 16.92 -32.99 -6.95
N ALA A 281 16.52 -33.93 -7.82
CA ALA A 281 15.89 -33.62 -9.09
C ALA A 281 14.56 -32.89 -8.90
N ILE A 282 13.79 -33.28 -7.88
CA ILE A 282 12.51 -32.67 -7.53
C ILE A 282 12.71 -31.24 -6.98
N ILE A 283 13.71 -31.04 -6.12
CA ILE A 283 14.05 -29.71 -5.59
C ILE A 283 14.62 -28.80 -6.70
N ASP A 284 15.40 -29.34 -7.62
CA ASP A 284 15.99 -28.57 -8.73
C ASP A 284 14.91 -28.14 -9.74
N ALA A 285 13.90 -28.98 -9.98
CA ALA A 285 12.72 -28.64 -10.80
C ALA A 285 11.84 -27.55 -10.18
N LEU A 286 11.81 -27.41 -8.85
CA LEU A 286 11.07 -26.35 -8.16
C LEU A 286 11.72 -24.96 -8.33
N ARG A 287 13.05 -24.92 -8.56
CA ARG A 287 13.87 -23.71 -8.52
C ARG A 287 13.34 -22.55 -9.37
N PRO A 288 12.96 -22.73 -10.66
CA PRO A 288 12.47 -21.63 -11.50
C PRO A 288 11.23 -20.94 -10.94
N HIS A 289 10.50 -21.62 -10.07
CA HIS A 289 9.21 -21.17 -9.55
C HIS A 289 9.26 -20.60 -8.14
N THR A 290 10.37 -20.76 -7.42
CA THR A 290 10.53 -20.33 -6.02
C THR A 290 10.20 -18.86 -5.81
N GLN A 291 10.65 -17.97 -6.69
CA GLN A 291 10.38 -16.53 -6.61
C GLN A 291 8.90 -16.21 -6.89
N ARG A 292 8.29 -16.85 -7.88
CA ARG A 292 6.86 -16.69 -8.21
C ARG A 292 6.00 -17.11 -7.01
N TYR A 293 6.31 -18.26 -6.44
CA TYR A 293 5.61 -18.78 -5.27
C TYR A 293 5.81 -17.91 -4.04
N TRP A 294 7.03 -17.45 -3.77
CA TRP A 294 7.29 -16.53 -2.65
C TRP A 294 6.43 -15.27 -2.73
N ARG A 295 6.32 -14.68 -3.92
CA ARG A 295 5.51 -13.48 -4.15
C ARG A 295 4.01 -13.72 -3.97
N SER A 296 3.51 -14.92 -4.28
CA SER A 296 2.10 -15.25 -4.09
C SER A 296 1.71 -15.43 -2.62
N LEU A 297 2.66 -15.79 -1.75
CA LEU A 297 2.39 -15.96 -0.32
C LEU A 297 2.10 -14.63 0.39
N ASN A 298 1.13 -14.66 1.30
CA ASN A 298 0.92 -13.58 2.25
C ASN A 298 2.07 -13.50 3.28
N LEU A 299 2.13 -12.41 4.04
CA LEU A 299 3.23 -12.16 4.99
C LEU A 299 3.29 -13.20 6.12
N GLU A 300 2.15 -13.72 6.57
CA GLU A 300 2.11 -14.73 7.63
C GLU A 300 2.76 -16.04 7.16
N GLU A 301 2.42 -16.51 5.97
CA GLU A 301 3.00 -17.73 5.39
C GLU A 301 4.49 -17.55 5.10
N ARG A 302 4.93 -16.36 4.65
CA ARG A 302 6.36 -16.06 4.56
C ARG A 302 7.04 -16.10 5.93
N ARG A 303 6.45 -15.54 6.99
CA ARG A 303 6.97 -15.65 8.37
C ARG A 303 7.05 -17.10 8.83
N ARG A 304 6.03 -17.91 8.54
CA ARG A 304 6.00 -19.35 8.84
C ARG A 304 7.11 -20.09 8.11
N PHE A 305 7.34 -19.80 6.83
CA PHE A 305 8.47 -20.35 6.08
C PHE A 305 9.80 -20.00 6.76
N MET A 306 10.02 -18.72 7.07
CA MET A 306 11.26 -18.25 7.70
C MET A 306 11.52 -18.90 9.05
N ARG A 307 10.47 -19.15 9.84
CA ARG A 307 10.57 -19.76 11.17
C ARG A 307 10.77 -21.27 11.13
N HIS A 308 10.05 -21.98 10.27
CA HIS A 308 9.92 -23.44 10.37
C HIS A 308 10.56 -24.21 9.22
N VAL A 309 10.62 -23.63 8.02
CA VAL A 309 11.03 -24.35 6.81
C VAL A 309 12.44 -23.96 6.38
N ARG A 310 12.79 -22.66 6.46
CA ARG A 310 14.11 -22.14 6.12
C ARG A 310 15.28 -22.98 6.67
N PRO A 311 15.30 -23.41 7.95
CA PRO A 311 16.44 -24.16 8.49
C PRO A 311 16.68 -25.52 7.83
N VAL A 312 15.64 -26.11 7.22
CA VAL A 312 15.75 -27.36 6.47
C VAL A 312 15.96 -27.09 4.99
N TRP A 313 15.32 -26.03 4.47
CA TRP A 313 15.42 -25.64 3.07
C TRP A 313 16.85 -25.23 2.67
N GLU A 314 17.50 -24.34 3.44
CA GLU A 314 18.82 -23.81 3.11
C GLU A 314 19.88 -24.92 2.90
N PRO A 315 20.02 -25.92 3.81
CA PRO A 315 20.96 -27.02 3.60
C PRO A 315 20.69 -27.90 2.36
N HIS A 316 19.42 -28.08 1.99
CA HIS A 316 19.05 -28.96 0.86
C HIS A 316 19.17 -28.26 -0.49
N ARG A 317 19.05 -26.92 -0.49
CA ARG A 317 19.02 -26.08 -1.68
C ARG A 317 20.36 -25.44 -2.01
N HIS A 318 21.12 -24.97 -1.02
CA HIS A 318 22.44 -24.39 -1.19
C HIS A 318 23.52 -25.47 -1.01
N ARG A 319 23.53 -26.42 -1.95
CA ARG A 319 24.40 -27.59 -1.92
C ARG A 319 25.86 -27.21 -2.16
N VAL A 320 26.76 -28.12 -1.77
CA VAL A 320 28.22 -27.93 -1.85
C VAL A 320 28.89 -29.04 -2.66
N ALA A 321 30.10 -28.75 -3.13
CA ALA A 321 30.93 -29.73 -3.83
C ALA A 321 31.20 -30.95 -2.93
N PRO A 322 31.12 -32.20 -3.43
CA PRO A 322 31.34 -33.41 -2.62
C PRO A 322 32.68 -33.43 -1.88
N GLN A 323 33.73 -32.87 -2.49
CA GLN A 323 35.08 -32.78 -1.92
C GLN A 323 35.11 -31.94 -0.63
N VAL A 324 34.30 -30.87 -0.55
CA VAL A 324 34.22 -29.99 0.62
C VAL A 324 33.68 -30.75 1.83
N LEU A 325 32.62 -31.55 1.64
CA LEU A 325 32.06 -32.35 2.74
C LEU A 325 32.97 -33.50 3.12
N ALA A 326 33.64 -34.15 2.16
CA ALA A 326 34.61 -35.21 2.46
C ALA A 326 35.73 -34.71 3.38
N ALA A 327 36.29 -33.52 3.09
CA ALA A 327 37.31 -32.90 3.93
C ALA A 327 36.77 -32.58 5.34
N LYS A 328 35.57 -32.00 5.43
CA LYS A 328 34.89 -31.75 6.72
C LYS A 328 34.62 -33.05 7.50
N ASP A 329 34.17 -34.11 6.84
CA ASP A 329 33.86 -35.40 7.45
C ASP A 329 35.11 -36.08 7.99
N GLN A 330 36.24 -35.98 7.28
CA GLN A 330 37.54 -36.43 7.80
C GLN A 330 37.93 -35.68 9.09
N MET A 331 37.68 -34.37 9.17
CA MET A 331 37.95 -33.58 10.37
C MET A 331 37.05 -33.97 11.56
N LEU A 332 35.78 -34.34 11.30
CA LEU A 332 34.88 -34.88 12.32
C LEU A 332 35.36 -36.25 12.82
N GLN A 333 35.73 -37.15 11.91
CA GLN A 333 36.16 -38.51 12.25
C GLN A 333 37.43 -38.52 13.10
N ARG A 334 38.39 -37.61 12.83
CA ARG A 334 39.60 -37.46 13.65
C ARG A 334 39.41 -36.65 14.94
N GLY A 335 38.18 -36.26 15.27
CA GLY A 335 37.83 -35.54 16.49
C GLY A 335 38.27 -34.07 16.54
N GLN A 336 38.76 -33.52 15.42
CA GLN A 336 39.18 -32.12 15.35
C GLN A 336 38.00 -31.16 15.23
N LEU A 337 36.99 -31.53 14.43
CA LEU A 337 35.77 -30.76 14.26
C LEU A 337 34.69 -31.32 15.20
N VAL A 338 34.05 -30.46 15.99
CA VAL A 338 32.97 -30.84 16.91
C VAL A 338 31.73 -29.99 16.59
N ASN A 339 30.64 -30.65 16.22
CA ASN A 339 29.39 -29.99 15.87
C ASN A 339 28.40 -30.02 17.04
N HIS A 340 27.93 -28.84 17.44
CA HIS A 340 27.01 -28.63 18.55
C HIS A 340 25.65 -28.16 18.01
N ALA A 341 24.64 -29.01 18.12
CA ALA A 341 23.26 -28.62 17.83
C ALA A 341 22.67 -27.90 19.04
N GLY A 342 22.50 -26.58 18.97
CA GLY A 342 22.06 -25.78 20.10
C GLY A 342 22.15 -24.28 19.87
N ARG A 343 22.09 -23.51 20.96
CA ARG A 343 22.26 -22.05 20.93
C ARG A 343 23.27 -21.60 21.97
N VAL A 344 24.00 -20.55 21.66
CA VAL A 344 24.82 -19.82 22.64
C VAL A 344 23.88 -19.00 23.52
N SER A 345 23.99 -19.12 24.85
CA SER A 345 23.25 -18.28 25.80
C SER A 345 24.07 -17.07 26.25
N ARG A 346 25.38 -17.26 26.46
CA ARG A 346 26.31 -16.21 26.90
C ARG A 346 27.72 -16.47 26.39
N ILE A 347 28.44 -15.38 26.10
CA ILE A 347 29.89 -15.38 25.85
C ILE A 347 30.51 -14.38 26.82
N ILE A 348 31.56 -14.79 27.52
CA ILE A 348 32.26 -13.98 28.52
C ILE A 348 33.72 -13.91 28.09
N ASP A 349 34.25 -12.69 27.99
CA ASP A 349 35.67 -12.47 27.76
C ASP A 349 36.44 -12.64 29.08
N VAL A 350 37.39 -13.58 29.08
CA VAL A 350 38.23 -13.92 30.24
C VAL A 350 39.70 -13.85 29.83
N PRO A 351 40.65 -13.68 30.77
CA PRO A 351 42.07 -13.49 30.41
C PRO A 351 42.65 -14.56 29.47
N GLU A 352 42.22 -15.82 29.63
CA GLU A 352 42.70 -16.98 28.86
C GLU A 352 41.94 -17.22 27.53
N GLY A 353 40.92 -16.43 27.20
CA GLY A 353 40.11 -16.64 25.99
C GLY A 353 38.64 -16.25 26.17
N LEU A 354 37.74 -16.93 25.44
CA LEU A 354 36.30 -16.72 25.53
C LEU A 354 35.64 -17.94 26.19
N GLU A 355 34.89 -17.71 27.27
CA GLU A 355 34.04 -18.72 27.88
C GLU A 355 32.63 -18.63 27.29
N VAL A 356 32.18 -19.72 26.66
CA VAL A 356 30.93 -19.79 25.91
C VAL A 356 29.96 -20.76 26.62
N LYS A 357 28.81 -20.24 27.05
CA LYS A 357 27.71 -21.03 27.59
C LYS A 357 26.79 -21.49 26.46
N LEU A 358 26.56 -22.79 26.39
CA LEU A 358 25.80 -23.45 25.33
C LEU A 358 24.57 -24.15 25.93
N VAL A 359 23.42 -23.95 25.29
CA VAL A 359 22.23 -24.77 25.53
C VAL A 359 22.10 -25.73 24.36
N GLU A 360 22.48 -26.99 24.59
CA GLU A 360 22.38 -28.05 23.60
C GLU A 360 20.92 -28.48 23.39
N ARG A 361 20.58 -28.78 22.15
CA ARG A 361 19.22 -29.17 21.77
C ARG A 361 18.89 -30.55 22.35
N GLY A 362 17.79 -30.62 23.09
CA GLY A 362 17.30 -31.86 23.68
C GLY A 362 18.01 -32.29 24.96
N LYS A 363 18.95 -31.50 25.47
CA LYS A 363 19.61 -31.72 26.76
C LYS A 363 19.18 -30.64 27.77
N PRO A 364 18.84 -31.00 29.02
CA PRO A 364 18.59 -30.01 30.06
C PRO A 364 19.91 -29.42 30.58
N GLY A 365 19.93 -28.11 30.83
CA GLY A 365 21.08 -27.39 31.41
C GLY A 365 21.96 -26.63 30.39
N GLU A 366 22.93 -25.89 30.92
CA GLU A 366 23.96 -25.18 30.15
C GLU A 366 25.30 -25.89 30.27
N SER A 367 25.97 -26.12 29.15
CA SER A 367 27.37 -26.58 29.12
C SER A 367 28.31 -25.40 28.85
N THR A 368 29.57 -25.54 29.28
CA THR A 368 30.59 -24.50 29.11
C THR A 368 31.66 -24.99 28.16
N LEU A 369 31.97 -24.16 27.15
CA LEU A 369 33.05 -24.36 26.19
C LEU A 369 34.04 -23.20 26.31
N ARG A 370 35.33 -23.47 26.25
CA ARG A 370 36.37 -22.43 26.11
C ARG A 370 36.86 -22.40 24.66
N ALA A 371 37.07 -21.21 24.12
CA ALA A 371 37.64 -20.99 22.80
C ALA A 371 38.56 -19.77 22.82
N ALA A 372 39.69 -19.82 22.13
CA ALA A 372 40.58 -18.68 21.94
C ALA A 372 39.91 -17.57 21.12
N PHE A 373 39.11 -17.95 20.11
CA PHE A 373 38.40 -17.05 19.21
C PHE A 373 36.96 -17.51 18.91
N VAL A 374 36.07 -16.55 18.68
CA VAL A 374 34.70 -16.77 18.21
C VAL A 374 34.52 -16.09 16.84
N LEU A 375 34.16 -16.85 15.81
CA LEU A 375 33.90 -16.36 14.46
C LEU A 375 32.41 -16.34 14.16
N ASN A 376 31.91 -15.21 13.65
CA ASN A 376 30.50 -15.06 13.27
C ASN A 376 30.26 -15.51 11.82
N CYS A 377 29.55 -16.62 11.64
CA CYS A 377 29.15 -17.18 10.35
C CYS A 377 27.62 -17.32 10.23
N THR A 378 26.87 -16.46 10.92
CA THR A 378 25.40 -16.52 10.97
C THR A 378 24.71 -16.01 9.69
N GLY A 379 25.49 -15.57 8.70
CA GLY A 379 25.03 -14.98 7.44
C GLY A 379 24.98 -13.46 7.49
N PRO A 380 24.80 -12.78 6.35
CA PRO A 380 24.83 -11.32 6.28
C PRO A 380 23.68 -10.68 7.05
N GLU A 381 23.92 -9.51 7.66
CA GLU A 381 22.84 -8.68 8.21
C GLU A 381 21.93 -8.23 7.06
N CYS A 382 20.65 -8.55 7.17
CA CYS A 382 19.63 -8.22 6.17
C CYS A 382 18.64 -7.18 6.69
N ASN A 383 18.71 -6.83 7.99
CA ASN A 383 17.92 -5.78 8.57
C ASN A 383 18.63 -4.43 8.38
N TYR A 384 18.16 -3.67 7.40
CA TYR A 384 18.73 -2.38 7.02
C TYR A 384 18.64 -1.34 8.14
N TYR A 385 17.75 -1.50 9.12
CA TYR A 385 17.70 -0.61 10.29
C TYR A 385 18.85 -0.84 11.29
N LYS A 386 19.59 -1.95 11.17
CA LYS A 386 20.73 -2.26 12.04
C LYS A 386 22.09 -1.94 11.40
N LEU A 387 22.06 -1.66 10.10
CA LEU A 387 23.24 -1.31 9.32
C LEU A 387 23.77 0.07 9.76
N LYS A 388 25.09 0.23 9.71
CA LYS A 388 25.80 1.44 10.14
C LYS A 388 26.51 2.13 8.98
N GLU A 389 26.38 1.58 7.78
CA GLU A 389 26.93 2.07 6.54
C GLU A 389 26.31 3.44 6.23
N PRO A 390 27.10 4.52 6.12
CA PRO A 390 26.59 5.89 6.00
C PRO A 390 25.55 6.07 4.89
N LEU A 391 25.80 5.48 3.72
CA LEU A 391 24.87 5.49 2.59
C LEU A 391 23.49 4.94 2.94
N VAL A 392 23.44 3.80 3.64
CA VAL A 392 22.18 3.16 4.02
C VAL A 392 21.44 4.02 5.05
N VAL A 393 22.17 4.53 6.04
CA VAL A 393 21.62 5.40 7.09
C VAL A 393 21.01 6.67 6.48
N ASN A 394 21.73 7.33 5.58
CA ASN A 394 21.27 8.57 4.93
C ASN A 394 20.11 8.32 3.97
N LEU A 395 20.14 7.25 3.17
CA LEU A 395 19.02 6.87 2.32
C LEU A 395 17.74 6.55 3.13
N LEU A 396 17.87 5.93 4.31
CA LEU A 396 16.75 5.68 5.22
C LEU A 396 16.23 6.99 5.83
N ALA A 397 17.12 7.87 6.30
CA ALA A 397 16.76 9.16 6.89
C ALA A 397 16.02 10.07 5.90
N ARG A 398 16.45 10.05 4.62
CA ARG A 398 15.79 10.76 3.51
C ARG A 398 14.53 10.06 3.00
N GLY A 399 14.21 8.89 3.53
CA GLY A 399 13.07 8.09 3.12
C GLY A 399 13.17 7.50 1.71
N LEU A 400 14.33 7.54 1.05
CA LEU A 400 14.50 7.08 -0.33
C LEU A 400 14.45 5.55 -0.45
N ILE A 401 14.69 4.83 0.65
CA ILE A 401 14.59 3.37 0.73
C ILE A 401 13.71 2.94 1.91
N HIS A 402 13.02 1.81 1.76
CA HIS A 402 12.21 1.22 2.81
C HIS A 402 12.51 -0.28 2.97
N PRO A 403 12.93 -0.77 4.14
CA PRO A 403 13.18 -2.20 4.37
C PRO A 403 11.91 -3.04 4.25
N ASP A 404 12.03 -4.29 3.79
CA ASP A 404 10.87 -5.18 3.68
C ASP A 404 10.36 -5.66 5.07
N PRO A 405 9.07 -6.05 5.21
CA PRO A 405 8.48 -6.43 6.49
C PRO A 405 9.08 -7.66 7.19
N LEU A 406 9.93 -8.45 6.51
CA LEU A 406 10.66 -9.58 7.07
C LEU A 406 12.13 -9.25 7.40
N PHE A 407 12.57 -8.02 7.11
CA PHE A 407 13.96 -7.58 7.27
C PHE A 407 14.95 -8.48 6.52
N LEU A 408 14.62 -8.79 5.28
CA LEU A 408 15.42 -9.60 4.36
C LEU A 408 16.04 -8.76 3.24
N GLY A 409 15.79 -7.46 3.18
CA GLY A 409 16.27 -6.56 2.16
C GLY A 409 15.47 -5.25 2.12
N LEU A 410 15.47 -4.61 0.95
CA LEU A 410 14.63 -3.46 0.64
C LEU A 410 13.35 -3.88 -0.07
N MET A 411 12.30 -3.07 0.11
CA MET A 411 11.11 -3.06 -0.73
C MET A 411 11.52 -2.60 -2.13
N THR A 412 11.12 -3.37 -3.15
CA THR A 412 11.40 -3.07 -4.55
C THR A 412 10.21 -3.40 -5.44
N ALA A 413 10.04 -2.66 -6.52
CA ALA A 413 9.12 -3.02 -7.59
C ALA A 413 9.66 -4.20 -8.41
N ALA A 414 8.82 -4.73 -9.31
CA ALA A 414 9.16 -5.89 -10.12
C ALA A 414 10.36 -5.65 -11.05
N ASN A 415 10.57 -4.42 -11.52
CA ASN A 415 11.69 -4.01 -12.38
C ASN A 415 12.99 -3.70 -11.60
N GLY A 416 13.00 -3.82 -10.27
CA GLY A 416 14.17 -3.53 -9.43
C GLY A 416 14.27 -2.09 -8.95
N ALA A 417 13.30 -1.22 -9.25
CA ALA A 417 13.20 0.10 -8.63
C ALA A 417 13.04 -0.02 -7.11
N VAL A 418 13.81 0.73 -6.33
CA VAL A 418 13.64 0.77 -4.87
C VAL A 418 12.36 1.48 -4.51
N VAL A 419 11.70 1.03 -3.45
CA VAL A 419 10.47 1.65 -2.94
C VAL A 419 10.82 2.55 -1.76
N ASN A 420 10.37 3.80 -1.82
CA ASN A 420 10.58 4.79 -0.76
C ASN A 420 9.69 4.51 0.47
N TYR A 421 9.88 5.26 1.56
CA TYR A 421 9.10 5.09 2.81
C TYR A 421 7.58 5.30 2.64
N LEU A 422 7.17 5.99 1.56
CA LEU A 422 5.79 6.23 1.19
C LEU A 422 5.18 5.06 0.38
N GLY A 423 5.96 4.04 0.00
CA GLY A 423 5.47 2.91 -0.80
C GLY A 423 5.56 3.13 -2.32
N GLN A 424 6.17 4.23 -2.77
CA GLN A 424 6.31 4.56 -4.20
C GLN A 424 7.62 4.00 -4.77
N PRO A 425 7.59 3.28 -5.90
CA PRO A 425 8.80 2.90 -6.64
C PRO A 425 9.54 4.12 -7.19
N SER A 426 10.86 4.14 -7.05
CA SER A 426 11.72 5.20 -7.58
C SER A 426 11.86 5.10 -9.10
N GLU A 427 11.80 6.23 -9.79
CA GLU A 427 12.12 6.29 -11.24
C GLU A 427 13.62 6.34 -11.50
N LYS A 428 14.43 6.65 -10.48
CA LYS A 428 15.86 6.94 -10.62
C LYS A 428 16.76 5.97 -9.85
N ILE A 429 16.28 5.36 -8.77
CA ILE A 429 17.09 4.48 -7.91
C ILE A 429 16.63 3.03 -8.08
N PHE A 430 17.55 2.18 -8.49
CA PHE A 430 17.33 0.77 -8.75
C PHE A 430 18.28 -0.10 -7.94
N THR A 431 17.98 -1.38 -7.81
CA THR A 431 18.84 -2.34 -7.15
C THR A 431 18.64 -3.74 -7.74
N LEU A 432 19.48 -4.69 -7.37
CA LEU A 432 19.43 -6.09 -7.77
C LEU A 432 20.10 -7.01 -6.74
N GLY A 433 19.87 -8.31 -6.89
CA GLY A 433 20.53 -9.32 -6.07
C GLY A 433 20.08 -9.30 -4.61
N SER A 434 21.01 -9.50 -3.67
CA SER A 434 20.76 -9.72 -2.23
C SER A 434 19.88 -8.66 -1.59
N VAL A 435 19.95 -7.40 -2.06
CA VAL A 435 19.12 -6.29 -1.62
C VAL A 435 17.63 -6.56 -1.83
N GLN A 436 17.24 -7.35 -2.85
CA GLN A 436 15.84 -7.68 -3.14
C GLN A 436 15.32 -8.93 -2.40
N LYS A 437 16.08 -9.53 -1.48
CA LYS A 437 15.76 -10.87 -0.95
C LYS A 437 14.41 -10.98 -0.23
N GLY A 438 13.88 -9.89 0.32
CA GLY A 438 12.50 -9.83 0.83
C GLY A 438 11.43 -9.99 -0.26
N MET A 439 11.67 -9.42 -1.44
CA MET A 439 10.74 -9.43 -2.58
C MET A 439 10.96 -10.62 -3.53
N ARG A 440 12.21 -11.05 -3.66
CA ARG A 440 12.68 -12.16 -4.50
C ARG A 440 13.48 -13.12 -3.65
N PHE A 441 12.81 -14.05 -2.97
CA PHE A 441 13.50 -15.06 -2.17
C PHE A 441 14.51 -15.85 -3.04
N GLU A 442 15.65 -16.22 -2.46
CA GLU A 442 16.79 -16.88 -3.13
C GLU A 442 17.56 -16.07 -4.19
N THR A 443 17.43 -14.75 -4.23
CA THR A 443 18.16 -13.84 -5.14
C THR A 443 19.66 -13.67 -4.79
N THR A 444 20.40 -14.77 -4.69
CA THR A 444 21.80 -14.76 -4.20
C THR A 444 22.77 -15.56 -5.07
N ALA A 445 22.27 -16.36 -6.01
CA ALA A 445 23.10 -17.21 -6.87
C ALA A 445 23.24 -16.63 -8.28
N VAL A 446 24.40 -16.87 -8.89
CA VAL A 446 24.78 -16.32 -10.22
C VAL A 446 23.73 -16.55 -11.32
N PRO A 447 23.15 -17.76 -11.48
CA PRO A 447 22.17 -17.98 -12.55
C PRO A 447 20.97 -17.05 -12.49
N GLU A 448 20.53 -16.66 -11.30
CA GLU A 448 19.47 -15.68 -11.07
C GLU A 448 19.99 -14.24 -11.22
N LEU A 449 21.18 -13.95 -10.70
CA LEU A 449 21.75 -12.59 -10.70
C LEU A 449 22.08 -12.10 -12.11
N ARG A 450 22.57 -12.97 -13.01
CA ARG A 450 22.87 -12.59 -14.40
C ARG A 450 21.62 -12.15 -15.18
N ILE A 451 20.51 -12.87 -15.00
CA ILE A 451 19.22 -12.53 -15.62
C ILE A 451 18.71 -11.20 -15.07
N GLN A 452 18.90 -10.94 -13.77
CA GLN A 452 18.53 -9.65 -13.18
C GLN A 452 19.39 -8.51 -13.70
N ALA A 453 20.70 -8.71 -13.82
CA ALA A 453 21.61 -7.69 -14.33
C ALA A 453 21.28 -7.31 -15.78
N GLU A 454 21.03 -8.30 -16.63
CA GLU A 454 20.59 -8.09 -18.02
C GLU A 454 19.26 -7.32 -18.09
N ALA A 455 18.24 -7.79 -17.37
CA ALA A 455 16.93 -7.15 -17.36
C ALA A 455 16.98 -5.71 -16.81
N LEU A 456 17.79 -5.48 -15.76
CA LEU A 456 17.96 -4.16 -15.19
C LEU A 456 18.73 -3.24 -16.15
N ALA A 457 19.77 -3.71 -16.83
CA ALA A 457 20.47 -2.92 -17.85
C ALA A 457 19.51 -2.49 -18.97
N ALA A 458 18.63 -3.39 -19.44
CA ALA A 458 17.59 -3.05 -20.42
C ALA A 458 16.59 -2.02 -19.86
N GLU A 459 16.17 -2.15 -18.60
CA GLU A 459 15.26 -1.20 -17.94
C GLU A 459 15.88 0.20 -17.79
N LEU A 460 17.18 0.27 -17.45
CA LEU A 460 17.91 1.53 -17.32
C LEU A 460 17.99 2.28 -18.67
N LEU A 461 17.99 1.55 -19.79
CA LEU A 461 18.02 2.12 -21.14
C LEU A 461 16.64 2.50 -21.69
N LYS A 462 15.53 2.07 -21.07
CA LYS A 462 14.20 2.50 -21.50
C LYS A 462 14.07 4.01 -21.33
N LYS A 463 13.85 4.70 -22.46
CA LYS A 463 13.21 6.01 -22.46
C LYS A 463 11.78 5.81 -21.94
N ARG A 464 11.29 6.76 -21.13
CA ARG A 464 9.95 6.72 -20.53
C ARG A 464 8.93 6.12 -21.49
N PRO A 465 8.18 5.06 -21.10
CA PRO A 465 6.81 4.97 -21.58
C PRO A 465 6.13 6.24 -21.05
N GLY A 466 5.62 7.07 -21.94
CA GLY A 466 4.72 8.13 -21.51
C GLY A 466 3.62 7.51 -20.65
N LEU A 467 3.36 8.09 -19.47
CA LEU A 467 2.03 7.97 -18.88
C LEU A 467 1.00 8.23 -19.99
N PRO A 468 -0.14 7.51 -20.02
CA PRO A 468 -1.16 7.74 -21.05
C PRO A 468 -1.42 9.24 -21.13
N ALA A 469 -1.35 9.78 -22.35
CA ALA A 469 -1.44 11.20 -22.59
C ALA A 469 -2.67 11.75 -21.86
N CYS A 470 -2.42 12.70 -20.95
CA CYS A 470 -3.44 13.61 -20.46
C CYS A 470 -4.10 14.24 -21.71
N PRO A 471 -5.44 14.43 -21.73
CA PRO A 471 -6.11 15.06 -22.86
C PRO A 471 -5.39 16.37 -23.22
N PRO A 472 -5.39 16.76 -24.51
CA PRO A 472 -4.61 17.90 -24.99
C PRO A 472 -4.91 19.14 -24.15
N ARG A 473 -3.83 19.87 -23.80
CA ARG A 473 -3.91 21.18 -23.16
C ARG A 473 -4.89 22.06 -23.93
N ARG A 474 -6.04 22.40 -23.35
CA ARG A 474 -6.62 23.71 -23.65
C ARG A 474 -5.62 24.75 -23.14
N GLU A 475 -5.39 25.82 -23.90
CA GLU A 475 -4.62 26.95 -23.42
C GLU A 475 -5.31 27.50 -22.16
N ILE A 476 -4.75 27.18 -21.00
CA ILE A 476 -5.18 27.71 -19.71
C ILE A 476 -4.37 28.98 -19.49
N GLY A 477 -5.04 30.10 -19.18
CA GLY A 477 -4.40 31.38 -18.90
C GLY A 477 -3.39 31.32 -17.75
N ASP A 478 -2.51 32.31 -17.67
CA ASP A 478 -1.37 32.40 -16.75
C ASP A 478 -1.72 32.41 -15.23
N SER A 479 -2.99 32.29 -14.83
CA SER A 479 -3.49 32.49 -13.46
C SER A 479 -3.58 31.23 -12.56
N GLY A 480 -3.20 30.04 -13.03
CA GLY A 480 -3.21 28.78 -12.23
C GLY A 480 -4.60 28.15 -12.02
N ASN A 481 -4.68 26.89 -11.60
CA ASN A 481 -5.94 26.11 -11.52
C ASN A 481 -6.42 25.85 -10.08
N ILE A 482 -7.73 25.85 -9.84
CA ILE A 482 -8.30 25.20 -8.64
C ILE A 482 -8.31 23.69 -8.89
N LEU A 483 -7.67 22.93 -7.99
CA LEU A 483 -7.71 21.48 -8.02
C LEU A 483 -8.78 20.95 -7.07
N LEU A 484 -9.88 20.49 -7.67
CA LEU A 484 -10.94 19.77 -6.98
C LEU A 484 -10.55 18.30 -6.88
N VAL A 485 -10.61 17.73 -5.67
CA VAL A 485 -10.26 16.32 -5.43
C VAL A 485 -11.40 15.62 -4.70
N SER A 486 -11.95 14.55 -5.29
CA SER A 486 -13.00 13.73 -4.65
C SER A 486 -12.84 12.26 -5.03
N ASN A 487 -13.48 11.36 -4.28
CA ASN A 487 -13.29 9.93 -4.55
C ASN A 487 -13.97 9.53 -5.88
N ARG A 488 -15.18 10.05 -6.11
CA ARG A 488 -15.94 9.83 -7.35
C ARG A 488 -15.84 11.03 -8.27
N GLY A 489 -15.81 10.77 -9.58
CA GLY A 489 -15.92 11.77 -10.64
C GLY A 489 -17.37 12.08 -11.01
N PRO A 490 -17.59 12.83 -12.10
CA PRO A 490 -18.93 13.28 -12.51
C PRO A 490 -19.82 12.17 -13.09
N ASN A 491 -19.24 11.04 -13.52
CA ASN A 491 -19.97 9.98 -14.23
C ASN A 491 -19.99 8.67 -13.43
N ASP A 492 -21.15 8.04 -13.36
CA ASP A 492 -21.36 6.62 -13.05
C ASP A 492 -21.50 5.82 -14.36
N PHE A 493 -21.40 4.49 -14.31
CA PHE A 493 -21.46 3.63 -15.50
C PHE A 493 -22.46 2.51 -15.29
N VAL A 494 -23.32 2.30 -16.28
CA VAL A 494 -24.32 1.22 -16.26
C VAL A 494 -24.03 0.26 -17.39
N TRP A 495 -24.06 -1.05 -17.10
CA TRP A 495 -23.92 -2.07 -18.12
C TRP A 495 -25.24 -2.22 -18.89
N GLN A 496 -25.24 -1.82 -20.17
CA GLN A 496 -26.38 -1.91 -21.07
C GLN A 496 -25.90 -2.41 -22.44
N ASP A 497 -26.68 -3.30 -23.07
CA ASP A 497 -26.39 -3.80 -24.42
C ASP A 497 -24.96 -4.35 -24.63
N ARG A 498 -24.42 -5.02 -23.60
CA ARG A 498 -23.06 -5.59 -23.55
C ARG A 498 -21.94 -4.54 -23.62
N CYS A 499 -22.22 -3.30 -23.26
CA CYS A 499 -21.24 -2.23 -23.11
C CYS A 499 -21.49 -1.41 -21.84
N TRP A 500 -20.46 -0.68 -21.37
CA TRP A 500 -20.64 0.30 -20.31
C TRP A 500 -21.09 1.62 -20.91
N VAL A 501 -22.22 2.14 -20.43
CA VAL A 501 -22.77 3.43 -20.84
C VAL A 501 -22.56 4.43 -19.71
N PRO A 502 -21.90 5.59 -19.98
CA PRO A 502 -21.79 6.66 -19.00
C PRO A 502 -23.19 7.20 -18.64
N ARG A 503 -23.41 7.42 -17.36
CA ARG A 503 -24.53 8.21 -16.84
C ARG A 503 -24.01 9.23 -15.85
N PRO A 504 -24.58 10.45 -15.78
CA PRO A 504 -24.24 11.38 -14.72
C PRO A 504 -24.40 10.72 -13.35
N ALA A 505 -23.41 10.87 -12.46
CA ALA A 505 -23.47 10.31 -11.14
C ALA A 505 -24.60 10.98 -10.32
N SER A 506 -25.46 10.19 -9.67
CA SER A 506 -26.66 10.68 -8.98
C SER A 506 -26.43 11.06 -7.51
N GLY A 507 -25.18 11.29 -7.11
CA GLY A 507 -24.81 11.60 -5.72
C GLY A 507 -24.87 13.08 -5.37
N GLY A 508 -25.29 13.40 -4.14
CA GLY A 508 -25.41 14.79 -3.65
C GLY A 508 -24.12 15.62 -3.71
N LEU A 509 -22.94 14.99 -3.65
CA LEU A 509 -21.65 15.67 -3.82
C LEU A 509 -21.48 16.22 -5.24
N VAL A 510 -21.83 15.43 -6.25
CA VAL A 510 -21.58 15.75 -7.66
C VAL A 510 -22.47 16.91 -8.10
N SER A 511 -23.75 16.91 -7.70
CA SER A 511 -24.67 18.02 -7.97
C SER A 511 -24.22 19.32 -7.29
N MET A 512 -23.70 19.25 -6.06
CA MET A 512 -23.20 20.44 -5.35
C MET A 512 -21.98 21.07 -6.01
N ILE A 513 -21.08 20.25 -6.58
CA ILE A 513 -19.83 20.74 -7.17
C ILE A 513 -19.98 21.03 -8.67
N GLU A 514 -21.08 20.60 -9.29
CA GLU A 514 -21.39 20.82 -10.70
C GLU A 514 -21.09 22.27 -11.17
N PRO A 515 -21.52 23.34 -10.46
CA PRO A 515 -21.31 24.72 -10.91
C PRO A 515 -19.84 25.14 -10.99
N LEU A 516 -18.98 24.58 -10.11
CA LEU A 516 -17.54 24.83 -10.11
C LEU A 516 -16.82 23.95 -11.14
N SER A 517 -17.23 22.68 -11.28
CA SER A 517 -16.57 21.71 -12.15
C SER A 517 -16.54 22.10 -13.65
N ARG A 518 -17.43 22.99 -14.07
CA ARG A 518 -17.53 23.50 -15.45
C ARG A 518 -16.65 24.72 -15.73
N GLN A 519 -16.01 25.29 -14.72
CA GLN A 519 -15.17 26.47 -14.91
C GLN A 519 -13.86 26.08 -15.61
N PRO A 520 -13.36 26.89 -16.56
CA PRO A 520 -12.20 26.54 -17.39
C PRO A 520 -10.88 26.46 -16.59
N ASP A 521 -10.82 27.09 -15.41
CA ASP A 521 -9.69 27.13 -14.49
C ASP A 521 -9.81 26.12 -13.34
N VAL A 522 -10.74 25.16 -13.44
CA VAL A 522 -10.94 24.08 -12.48
C VAL A 522 -10.55 22.76 -13.10
N THR A 523 -9.72 21.99 -12.39
CA THR A 523 -9.43 20.61 -12.76
C THR A 523 -9.89 19.66 -11.67
N TRP A 524 -10.63 18.63 -12.05
CA TRP A 524 -11.22 17.65 -11.14
C TRP A 524 -10.46 16.33 -11.15
N PHE A 525 -9.74 16.03 -10.07
CA PHE A 525 -9.12 14.75 -9.82
C PHE A 525 -10.07 13.77 -9.11
N CYS A 526 -10.23 12.57 -9.65
CA CYS A 526 -11.06 11.54 -9.05
C CYS A 526 -10.48 10.12 -9.16
N CYS A 527 -10.75 9.25 -8.20
CA CYS A 527 -10.26 7.87 -8.24
C CYS A 527 -11.07 7.03 -9.24
N VAL A 528 -10.37 6.16 -9.99
CA VAL A 528 -10.98 5.13 -10.83
C VAL A 528 -10.32 3.77 -10.52
N SER A 529 -11.08 2.68 -10.57
CA SER A 529 -10.51 1.34 -10.37
C SER A 529 -9.90 0.84 -11.67
N GLU A 530 -8.64 0.39 -11.65
CA GLU A 530 -8.07 -0.31 -12.80
C GLU A 530 -8.83 -1.62 -13.06
N PRO A 531 -9.09 -1.98 -14.33
CA PRO A 531 -9.69 -3.25 -14.69
C PRO A 531 -8.76 -4.42 -14.35
N THR A 532 -9.32 -5.56 -13.92
CA THR A 532 -8.55 -6.81 -13.74
C THR A 532 -8.30 -7.49 -15.09
N ALA A 533 -7.25 -8.32 -15.17
CA ALA A 533 -6.94 -9.08 -16.38
C ALA A 533 -8.14 -9.96 -16.81
N ALA A 534 -8.36 -10.04 -18.12
CA ALA A 534 -9.63 -10.29 -18.84
C ALA A 534 -10.48 -11.55 -18.54
N ASN A 535 -10.21 -12.35 -17.50
CA ASN A 535 -10.93 -13.60 -17.25
C ASN A 535 -11.84 -13.61 -16.00
N SER A 536 -12.04 -12.50 -15.29
CA SER A 536 -12.89 -12.48 -14.08
C SER A 536 -13.74 -11.23 -13.87
N ALA A 537 -13.91 -10.38 -14.89
CA ALA A 537 -14.57 -9.09 -14.73
C ALA A 537 -15.58 -8.80 -15.84
N ARG A 538 -16.77 -9.40 -15.75
CA ARG A 538 -17.94 -8.96 -16.52
C ARG A 538 -19.15 -8.56 -15.66
N GLU A 539 -19.08 -8.66 -14.33
CA GLU A 539 -20.25 -8.46 -13.46
C GLU A 539 -20.09 -7.48 -12.29
N ALA A 540 -18.91 -6.90 -12.03
CA ALA A 540 -18.77 -5.87 -10.99
C ALA A 540 -18.57 -4.46 -11.57
N LEU A 541 -18.97 -3.44 -10.80
CA LEU A 541 -18.88 -2.02 -11.15
C LEU A 541 -17.42 -1.58 -11.26
N TRP A 542 -16.89 -1.44 -12.47
CA TRP A 542 -15.57 -0.84 -12.72
C TRP A 542 -15.71 0.32 -13.70
N THR A 543 -15.14 1.47 -13.35
CA THR A 543 -15.03 2.65 -14.22
C THR A 543 -13.57 2.86 -14.55
N THR A 544 -13.24 3.11 -15.82
CA THR A 544 -11.87 3.36 -16.30
C THR A 544 -11.57 4.85 -16.46
N ALA A 545 -10.34 5.20 -16.81
CA ALA A 545 -9.96 6.59 -17.10
C ALA A 545 -10.69 7.17 -18.32
N ALA A 546 -10.90 6.37 -19.37
CA ALA A 546 -11.62 6.81 -20.58
C ALA A 546 -13.11 7.09 -20.31
N ASP A 547 -13.65 6.42 -19.30
CA ASP A 547 -15.05 6.53 -18.89
C ASP A 547 -15.32 7.90 -18.23
N GLN A 548 -14.36 8.47 -17.50
CA GLN A 548 -14.56 9.74 -16.78
C GLN A 548 -14.32 11.02 -17.60
N THR A 549 -13.99 10.91 -18.89
CA THR A 549 -13.73 12.10 -19.73
C THR A 549 -15.04 12.79 -20.13
N ASP A 550 -15.08 14.11 -19.97
CA ASP A 550 -16.23 14.96 -20.27
C ASP A 550 -15.77 16.15 -21.13
N ALA A 551 -16.51 16.47 -22.21
CA ALA A 551 -16.14 17.56 -23.11
C ALA A 551 -16.28 18.96 -22.48
N GLU A 552 -17.12 19.09 -21.45
CA GLU A 552 -17.39 20.33 -20.74
C GLU A 552 -16.54 20.51 -19.46
N ARG A 553 -15.86 19.46 -18.99
CA ARG A 553 -15.14 19.46 -17.71
C ARG A 553 -13.71 18.96 -17.87
N HIS A 554 -12.76 19.59 -17.18
CA HIS A 554 -11.40 19.06 -17.13
C HIS A 554 -11.26 18.03 -16.00
N VAL A 555 -11.46 16.75 -16.32
CA VAL A 555 -11.39 15.63 -15.37
C VAL A 555 -10.09 14.86 -15.54
N VAL A 556 -9.38 14.62 -14.43
CA VAL A 556 -8.16 13.81 -14.37
C VAL A 556 -8.43 12.56 -13.52
N PRO A 557 -8.72 11.41 -14.16
CA PRO A 557 -8.92 10.16 -13.46
C PRO A 557 -7.60 9.62 -12.91
N VAL A 558 -7.62 9.18 -11.66
CA VAL A 558 -6.48 8.61 -10.92
C VAL A 558 -6.68 7.10 -10.80
N PRO A 559 -5.99 6.29 -11.62
CA PRO A 559 -6.16 4.85 -11.59
C PRO A 559 -5.56 4.25 -10.31
N LEU A 560 -6.40 3.49 -9.60
CA LEU A 560 -6.03 2.70 -8.45
C LEU A 560 -6.13 1.21 -8.82
N PRO A 561 -5.07 0.41 -8.62
CA PRO A 561 -5.15 -1.04 -8.76
C PRO A 561 -6.33 -1.60 -7.97
N ALA A 562 -7.10 -2.52 -8.54
CA ALA A 562 -8.33 -3.04 -7.94
C ALA A 562 -8.17 -3.47 -6.45
N ARG A 563 -7.04 -4.11 -6.10
CA ARG A 563 -6.71 -4.48 -4.72
C ARG A 563 -6.60 -3.29 -3.77
N ILE A 564 -6.03 -2.18 -4.24
CA ILE A 564 -5.88 -0.94 -3.46
C ILE A 564 -7.24 -0.28 -3.36
N TYR A 565 -7.98 -0.17 -4.47
CA TYR A 565 -9.31 0.41 -4.48
C TYR A 565 -10.24 -0.31 -3.49
N GLN A 566 -10.28 -1.65 -3.50
CA GLN A 566 -11.09 -2.43 -2.57
C GLN A 566 -10.66 -2.23 -1.10
N ALA A 567 -9.35 -2.20 -0.82
CA ALA A 567 -8.83 -1.99 0.52
C ALA A 567 -9.11 -0.56 1.05
N TYR A 568 -8.94 0.46 0.21
CA TYR A 568 -9.17 1.86 0.54
C TYR A 568 -10.68 2.18 0.64
N TYR A 569 -11.45 1.90 -0.42
CA TYR A 569 -12.83 2.31 -0.54
C TYR A 569 -13.77 1.37 0.22
N GLY A 570 -13.66 0.06 -0.01
CA GLY A 570 -14.49 -0.93 0.67
C GLY A 570 -14.08 -1.09 2.13
N ALA A 571 -12.86 -1.60 2.36
CA ALA A 571 -12.47 -2.11 3.66
C ALA A 571 -12.18 -1.04 4.73
N ILE A 572 -11.77 0.17 4.35
CA ILE A 572 -11.48 1.23 5.32
C ILE A 572 -12.52 2.34 5.25
N SER A 573 -12.70 2.95 4.09
CA SER A 573 -13.60 4.12 3.97
C SER A 573 -15.04 3.74 4.34
N ASN A 574 -15.61 2.71 3.72
CA ASN A 574 -17.03 2.38 3.90
C ASN A 574 -17.34 1.38 5.02
N GLU A 575 -16.45 0.44 5.32
CA GLU A 575 -16.71 -0.54 6.40
C GLU A 575 -16.20 -0.09 7.78
N VAL A 576 -15.26 0.86 7.85
CA VAL A 576 -14.72 1.37 9.12
C VAL A 576 -15.08 2.84 9.31
N LEU A 577 -14.56 3.76 8.50
CA LEU A 577 -14.72 5.21 8.74
C LEU A 577 -16.17 5.67 8.61
N TRP A 578 -16.91 5.20 7.60
CA TRP A 578 -18.33 5.49 7.46
C TRP A 578 -19.11 4.97 8.68
N MET A 579 -18.93 3.70 9.03
CA MET A 579 -19.66 3.08 10.15
C MET A 579 -19.32 3.71 11.50
N LEU A 580 -18.05 4.06 11.73
CA LEU A 580 -17.59 4.73 12.93
C LEU A 580 -18.30 6.08 13.11
N GLN A 581 -18.26 6.90 12.08
CA GLN A 581 -18.72 8.30 12.12
C GLN A 581 -20.24 8.43 12.14
N HIS A 582 -20.96 7.37 11.77
CA HIS A 582 -22.42 7.30 11.89
C HIS A 582 -22.87 6.50 13.12
N HIS A 583 -21.96 6.21 14.07
CA HIS A 583 -22.26 5.49 15.32
C HIS A 583 -22.92 4.11 15.09
N LEU A 584 -22.37 3.38 14.11
CA LEU A 584 -22.84 2.06 13.65
C LEU A 584 -21.88 0.91 13.99
N ALA A 585 -20.94 1.09 14.92
CA ALA A 585 -20.10 -0.02 15.39
C ALA A 585 -20.97 -1.15 15.98
N GLY A 586 -20.73 -2.41 15.58
CA GLY A 586 -21.53 -3.56 16.02
C GLY A 586 -22.40 -4.18 14.91
N GLN A 587 -23.70 -4.34 15.16
CA GLN A 587 -24.61 -5.23 14.41
C GLN A 587 -24.65 -5.00 12.89
N PHE A 588 -24.50 -3.75 12.43
CA PHE A 588 -24.44 -3.40 11.00
C PHE A 588 -23.20 -2.56 10.67
N GLY A 589 -22.10 -2.76 11.39
CA GLY A 589 -20.81 -2.11 11.12
C GLY A 589 -19.63 -3.03 11.44
N TYR A 590 -18.43 -2.46 11.60
CA TYR A 590 -17.28 -3.27 11.95
C TYR A 590 -17.37 -3.73 13.42
N SER A 591 -17.00 -4.99 13.66
CA SER A 591 -16.97 -5.61 15.00
C SER A 591 -15.56 -5.78 15.56
N SER A 592 -14.55 -5.82 14.68
CA SER A 592 -13.13 -5.91 15.08
C SER A 592 -12.20 -5.33 14.02
N LEU A 593 -11.03 -4.86 14.46
CA LEU A 593 -9.96 -4.33 13.61
C LEU A 593 -8.78 -5.31 13.62
N ASP A 594 -8.88 -6.33 12.78
CA ASP A 594 -7.91 -7.41 12.68
C ASP A 594 -6.67 -7.03 11.84
N ALA A 595 -5.77 -8.00 11.64
CA ALA A 595 -4.58 -7.80 10.83
C ALA A 595 -4.91 -7.41 9.37
N ASN A 596 -6.05 -7.84 8.83
CA ASN A 596 -6.48 -7.48 7.48
C ASN A 596 -6.90 -6.01 7.42
N ARG A 597 -7.61 -5.51 8.43
CA ARG A 597 -7.95 -4.07 8.55
C ARG A 597 -6.69 -3.22 8.70
N HIS A 598 -5.71 -3.64 9.51
CA HIS A 598 -4.41 -2.96 9.58
C HIS A 598 -3.64 -2.97 8.25
N HIS A 599 -3.72 -4.05 7.49
CA HIS A 599 -3.14 -4.10 6.15
C HIS A 599 -3.88 -3.15 5.19
N ALA A 600 -5.21 -3.18 5.17
CA ALA A 600 -6.03 -2.33 4.32
C ALA A 600 -5.86 -0.84 4.63
N TRP A 601 -5.65 -0.48 5.90
CA TRP A 601 -5.29 0.88 6.29
C TRP A 601 -3.96 1.32 5.66
N ASN A 602 -2.89 0.55 5.87
CA ASN A 602 -1.55 0.95 5.47
C ASN A 602 -1.29 0.83 3.96
N GLN A 603 -1.79 -0.23 3.33
CA GLN A 603 -1.50 -0.61 1.94
C GLN A 603 -2.67 -0.31 0.99
N GLY A 604 -3.82 0.08 1.54
CA GLY A 604 -4.98 0.55 0.79
C GLY A 604 -5.21 2.04 1.04
N TYR A 605 -5.73 2.40 2.22
CA TYR A 605 -6.23 3.75 2.50
C TYR A 605 -5.15 4.84 2.42
N LEU A 606 -4.02 4.65 3.10
CA LEU A 606 -2.89 5.57 3.01
C LEU A 606 -2.24 5.56 1.62
N GLU A 607 -2.18 4.41 0.96
CA GLU A 607 -1.60 4.27 -0.37
C GLU A 607 -2.42 4.99 -1.46
N ALA A 608 -3.76 4.90 -1.41
CA ALA A 608 -4.64 5.62 -2.32
C ALA A 608 -4.47 7.14 -2.19
N ASN A 609 -4.37 7.65 -0.95
CA ASN A 609 -4.08 9.05 -0.66
C ASN A 609 -2.73 9.50 -1.24
N ARG A 610 -1.68 8.68 -1.09
CA ARG A 610 -0.35 8.97 -1.68
C ARG A 610 -0.36 8.96 -3.20
N ARG A 611 -1.11 8.05 -3.82
CA ARG A 611 -1.28 7.99 -5.29
C ARG A 611 -1.96 9.22 -5.84
N MET A 612 -2.93 9.78 -5.11
CA MET A 612 -3.54 11.05 -5.47
C MET A 612 -2.51 12.19 -5.54
N VAL A 613 -1.61 12.30 -4.56
CA VAL A 613 -0.51 13.28 -4.59
C VAL A 613 0.41 13.06 -5.79
N VAL A 614 0.76 11.80 -6.09
CA VAL A 614 1.57 11.47 -7.27
C VAL A 614 0.89 11.90 -8.56
N ALA A 615 -0.41 11.61 -8.70
CA ALA A 615 -1.17 11.96 -9.90
C ALA A 615 -1.27 13.48 -10.09
N ILE A 616 -1.56 14.22 -9.02
CA ILE A 616 -1.57 15.69 -9.03
C ILE A 616 -0.21 16.23 -9.49
N ARG A 617 0.88 15.76 -8.88
CA ARG A 617 2.24 16.19 -9.24
C ARG A 617 2.60 15.83 -10.70
N ALA A 618 2.24 14.63 -11.14
CA ALA A 618 2.55 14.13 -12.48
C ALA A 618 1.75 14.84 -13.58
N SER A 619 0.59 15.42 -13.26
CA SER A 619 -0.24 16.18 -14.21
C SER A 619 0.47 17.43 -14.77
N GLY A 620 1.45 17.97 -14.03
CA GLY A 620 2.11 19.23 -14.38
C GLY A 620 1.20 20.47 -14.28
N ILE A 621 -0.02 20.32 -13.77
CA ILE A 621 -0.96 21.42 -13.56
C ILE A 621 -0.48 22.24 -12.37
N LYS A 622 -0.37 23.56 -12.53
CA LYS A 622 0.00 24.47 -11.44
C LYS A 622 -1.24 24.77 -10.58
N PRO A 623 -1.32 24.28 -9.34
CA PRO A 623 -2.44 24.57 -8.46
C PRO A 623 -2.35 26.00 -7.94
N ARG A 624 -3.49 26.69 -7.87
CA ARG A 624 -3.67 27.92 -7.08
C ARG A 624 -4.36 27.66 -5.74
N ALA A 625 -5.16 26.59 -5.67
CA ALA A 625 -5.82 26.14 -4.45
C ALA A 625 -6.22 24.66 -4.56
N PHE A 626 -6.33 23.98 -3.42
CA PHE A 626 -6.88 22.63 -3.33
C PHE A 626 -8.24 22.63 -2.64
N LEU A 627 -9.25 22.03 -3.27
CA LEU A 627 -10.54 21.72 -2.66
C LEU A 627 -10.68 20.21 -2.52
N ILE A 628 -10.44 19.70 -1.32
CA ILE A 628 -10.38 18.27 -1.02
C ILE A 628 -11.70 17.84 -0.38
N GLN A 629 -12.33 16.82 -0.95
CA GLN A 629 -13.67 16.41 -0.57
C GLN A 629 -13.64 15.06 0.17
N ASP A 630 -14.15 15.11 1.40
CA ASP A 630 -14.69 14.00 2.16
C ASP A 630 -13.71 12.99 2.79
N TYR A 631 -14.26 12.15 3.67
CA TYR A 631 -13.56 11.21 4.56
C TYR A 631 -12.64 10.19 3.90
N HIS A 632 -12.70 10.06 2.58
CA HIS A 632 -11.78 9.23 1.83
C HIS A 632 -10.35 9.83 1.83
N PHE A 633 -10.24 11.15 1.98
CA PHE A 633 -9.01 11.90 1.83
C PHE A 633 -8.58 12.65 3.09
N TYR A 634 -8.85 12.11 4.29
CA TYR A 634 -8.36 12.72 5.53
C TYR A 634 -6.83 12.90 5.58
N PRO A 635 -6.00 11.94 5.13
CA PRO A 635 -4.55 12.14 5.08
C PRO A 635 -4.08 13.14 4.02
N LEU A 636 -4.89 13.40 2.99
CA LEU A 636 -4.44 14.08 1.77
C LEU A 636 -3.95 15.52 1.98
N PRO A 637 -4.60 16.40 2.77
CA PRO A 637 -4.14 17.78 2.94
C PRO A 637 -2.71 17.83 3.49
N GLY A 638 -2.41 17.03 4.51
CA GLY A 638 -1.06 16.90 5.06
C GLY A 638 -0.03 16.38 4.05
N LEU A 639 -0.42 15.41 3.23
CA LEU A 639 0.46 14.89 2.17
C LEU A 639 0.69 15.90 1.04
N LEU A 640 -0.34 16.67 0.66
CA LEU A 640 -0.22 17.73 -0.34
C LEU A 640 0.65 18.88 0.18
N ARG A 641 0.51 19.27 1.45
CA ARG A 641 1.34 20.31 2.06
C ARG A 641 2.84 19.98 2.01
N GLN A 642 3.21 18.71 2.15
CA GLN A 642 4.61 18.27 2.03
C GLN A 642 5.20 18.51 0.62
N VAL A 643 4.36 18.55 -0.41
CA VAL A 643 4.77 18.71 -1.82
C VAL A 643 4.51 20.13 -2.33
N PHE A 644 3.47 20.78 -1.82
CA PHE A 644 2.96 22.09 -2.20
C PHE A 644 2.78 22.96 -0.95
N PRO A 645 3.88 23.40 -0.30
CA PRO A 645 3.85 24.01 1.03
C PRO A 645 3.05 25.33 1.08
N ASP A 646 3.07 26.11 0.00
CA ASP A 646 2.49 27.46 -0.04
C ASP A 646 1.10 27.53 -0.66
N ILE A 647 0.56 26.39 -1.12
CA ILE A 647 -0.72 26.38 -1.83
C ILE A 647 -1.87 26.33 -0.82
N PRO A 648 -2.84 27.26 -0.88
CA PRO A 648 -3.98 27.25 0.01
C PRO A 648 -4.83 25.99 -0.21
N SER A 649 -5.27 25.37 0.88
CA SER A 649 -6.05 24.14 0.81
C SER A 649 -7.21 24.13 1.80
N LEU A 650 -8.36 23.66 1.32
CA LEU A 650 -9.55 23.41 2.12
C LEU A 650 -9.92 21.93 2.02
N HIS A 651 -10.14 21.30 3.18
CA HIS A 651 -10.77 19.98 3.25
C HIS A 651 -12.21 20.14 3.75
N PHE A 652 -13.19 19.64 3.02
CA PHE A 652 -14.58 19.64 3.45
C PHE A 652 -15.06 18.22 3.77
N THR A 653 -15.50 17.99 5.01
CA THR A 653 -16.07 16.71 5.45
C THR A 653 -17.58 16.71 5.23
N HIS A 654 -18.11 15.78 4.42
CA HIS A 654 -19.54 15.76 4.08
C HIS A 654 -20.40 14.97 5.07
N ILE A 655 -19.78 14.06 5.80
CA ILE A 655 -20.41 13.19 6.81
C ILE A 655 -20.20 13.75 8.23
N PRO A 656 -20.89 13.23 9.25
CA PRO A 656 -20.66 13.68 10.62
C PRO A 656 -19.21 13.48 11.05
N PHE A 657 -18.68 14.39 11.87
CA PHE A 657 -17.34 14.21 12.45
C PHE A 657 -17.43 13.67 13.88
N PRO A 658 -16.72 12.58 14.22
CA PRO A 658 -16.89 11.89 15.50
C PRO A 658 -16.21 12.65 16.63
N ASP A 659 -16.71 12.47 17.85
CA ASP A 659 -16.04 12.94 19.06
C ASP A 659 -14.81 12.10 19.44
N ALA A 660 -14.06 12.58 20.42
CA ALA A 660 -12.82 11.93 20.85
C ALA A 660 -13.07 10.52 21.41
N ALA A 661 -14.22 10.29 22.07
CA ALA A 661 -14.60 8.99 22.60
C ALA A 661 -14.84 7.97 21.47
N THR A 662 -15.55 8.38 20.43
CA THR A 662 -15.81 7.57 19.24
C THR A 662 -14.52 7.33 18.47
N LEU A 663 -13.69 8.35 18.25
CA LEU A 663 -12.43 8.20 17.53
C LEU A 663 -11.39 7.32 18.28
N LYS A 664 -11.55 7.10 19.59
CA LYS A 664 -10.77 6.10 20.36
C LYS A 664 -11.10 4.64 20.01
N LEU A 665 -12.18 4.37 19.27
CA LEU A 665 -12.55 3.02 18.81
C LEU A 665 -11.69 2.52 17.64
N ILE A 666 -10.82 3.37 17.08
CA ILE A 666 -9.82 3.00 16.07
C ILE A 666 -8.39 3.16 16.63
N PRO A 667 -7.38 2.49 16.06
CA PRO A 667 -6.01 2.53 16.56
C PRO A 667 -5.47 3.96 16.62
N GLN A 668 -4.66 4.24 17.64
CA GLN A 668 -4.05 5.56 17.85
C GLN A 668 -3.34 6.09 16.58
N SER A 669 -2.57 5.24 15.91
CA SER A 669 -1.85 5.63 14.70
C SER A 669 -2.76 5.99 13.52
N TRP A 670 -4.01 5.53 13.51
CA TRP A 670 -4.97 5.85 12.45
C TRP A 670 -5.61 7.20 12.72
N ARG A 671 -6.09 7.43 13.95
CA ARG A 671 -6.68 8.71 14.35
C ARG A 671 -5.66 9.85 14.27
N GLU A 672 -4.40 9.63 14.64
CA GLU A 672 -3.34 10.63 14.47
C GLU A 672 -3.09 10.94 13.00
N ALA A 673 -3.04 9.92 12.13
CA ALA A 673 -2.90 10.13 10.69
C ALA A 673 -4.09 10.87 10.05
N ILE A 674 -5.31 10.68 10.59
CA ILE A 674 -6.50 11.44 10.18
C ILE A 674 -6.38 12.89 10.62
N LEU A 675 -6.15 13.14 11.91
CA LEU A 675 -6.14 14.49 12.46
C LEU A 675 -4.96 15.32 11.94
N HIS A 676 -3.74 14.78 11.92
CA HIS A 676 -2.59 15.46 11.31
C HIS A 676 -2.75 15.63 9.79
N GLY A 677 -3.39 14.66 9.13
CA GLY A 677 -3.76 14.78 7.72
C GLY A 677 -4.64 15.98 7.44
N LEU A 678 -5.72 16.11 8.22
CA LEU A 678 -6.68 17.23 8.14
C LEU A 678 -6.02 18.57 8.47
N LEU A 679 -5.18 18.63 9.51
CA LEU A 679 -4.45 19.84 9.92
C LEU A 679 -3.38 20.29 8.89
N GLY A 680 -3.14 19.52 7.84
CA GLY A 680 -2.39 20.00 6.67
C GLY A 680 -3.12 21.06 5.85
N ALA A 681 -4.45 21.13 5.96
CA ALA A 681 -5.27 22.16 5.34
C ALA A 681 -5.07 23.53 6.01
N ASP A 682 -5.49 24.60 5.34
CA ASP A 682 -5.61 25.93 5.94
C ASP A 682 -7.01 26.16 6.51
N VAL A 683 -8.01 25.57 5.85
CA VAL A 683 -9.40 25.59 6.28
C VAL A 683 -9.95 24.16 6.31
N ILE A 684 -10.58 23.80 7.41
CA ILE A 684 -11.34 22.57 7.56
C ILE A 684 -12.82 22.95 7.57
N GLY A 685 -13.52 22.55 6.52
CA GLY A 685 -14.95 22.77 6.34
C GLY A 685 -15.76 21.61 6.91
N MET A 686 -16.82 21.96 7.63
CA MET A 686 -17.74 21.04 8.29
C MET A 686 -19.19 21.39 7.94
N GLN A 687 -20.11 20.44 8.08
CA GLN A 687 -21.53 20.65 7.79
C GLN A 687 -22.22 21.54 8.83
N THR A 688 -21.96 21.28 10.11
CA THR A 688 -22.61 21.97 11.23
C THR A 688 -21.62 22.29 12.35
N GLN A 689 -22.08 23.10 13.31
CA GLN A 689 -21.33 23.32 14.56
C GLN A 689 -21.24 22.05 15.42
N TRP A 690 -22.14 21.08 15.22
CA TRP A 690 -22.10 19.79 15.89
C TRP A 690 -20.94 18.91 15.40
N ASP A 691 -20.39 19.19 14.22
CA ASP A 691 -19.22 18.49 13.66
C ASP A 691 -17.91 19.25 13.97
N ALA A 692 -17.96 20.58 13.87
CA ALA A 692 -16.80 21.43 14.12
C ALA A 692 -16.29 21.31 15.57
N ARG A 693 -17.20 21.29 16.55
CA ARG A 693 -16.82 21.20 17.98
C ARG A 693 -16.14 19.86 18.33
N PRO A 694 -16.67 18.68 17.95
CA PRO A 694 -15.96 17.41 18.09
C PRO A 694 -14.58 17.37 17.45
N PHE A 695 -14.41 17.94 16.24
CA PHE A 695 -13.10 18.01 15.61
C PHE A 695 -12.09 18.83 16.44
N LEU A 696 -12.51 20.00 16.92
CA LEU A 696 -11.70 20.84 17.81
C LEU A 696 -11.36 20.09 19.11
N GLY A 697 -12.35 19.42 19.71
CA GLY A 697 -12.14 18.57 20.90
C GLY A 697 -11.19 17.40 20.65
N CYS A 698 -11.21 16.79 19.47
CA CYS A 698 -10.25 15.75 19.08
C CYS A 698 -8.82 16.31 18.99
N CYS A 699 -8.65 17.52 18.46
CA CYS A 699 -7.33 18.15 18.38
C CYS A 699 -6.75 18.49 19.76
N ASP A 700 -7.59 19.00 20.67
CA ASP A 700 -7.21 19.27 22.06
C ASP A 700 -6.93 17.96 22.82
N GLU A 701 -7.91 17.06 22.90
CA GLU A 701 -7.84 15.88 23.77
C GLU A 701 -6.90 14.79 23.24
N LEU A 702 -6.90 14.52 21.93
CA LEU A 702 -6.17 13.38 21.36
C LEU A 702 -4.76 13.74 20.88
N LEU A 703 -4.53 15.00 20.49
CA LEU A 703 -3.22 15.48 20.04
C LEU A 703 -2.54 16.43 21.04
N GLY A 704 -3.26 16.97 22.04
CA GLY A 704 -2.71 17.93 22.99
C GLY A 704 -2.40 19.30 22.37
N LEU A 705 -3.10 19.66 21.28
CA LEU A 705 -2.85 20.93 20.57
C LEU A 705 -3.62 22.09 21.18
N SER A 706 -3.07 23.30 21.08
CA SER A 706 -3.76 24.51 21.51
C SER A 706 -4.91 24.85 20.55
N VAL A 707 -6.12 24.97 21.11
CA VAL A 707 -7.34 25.28 20.38
C VAL A 707 -7.94 26.60 20.86
N ASP A 708 -8.21 27.50 19.93
CA ASP A 708 -9.00 28.70 20.16
C ASP A 708 -10.46 28.39 19.81
N TYR A 709 -11.22 27.93 20.81
CA TYR A 709 -12.64 27.60 20.65
C TYR A 709 -13.49 28.80 20.19
N PRO A 710 -13.36 30.01 20.77
CA PRO A 710 -14.11 31.18 20.30
C PRO A 710 -13.89 31.52 18.82
N ARG A 711 -12.68 31.32 18.30
CA ARG A 711 -12.36 31.57 16.87
C ARG A 711 -12.45 30.34 16.00
N SER A 712 -12.83 29.18 16.55
CA SER A 712 -12.81 27.87 15.89
C SER A 712 -11.49 27.63 15.14
N ALA A 713 -10.37 27.69 15.83
CA ALA A 713 -9.06 27.54 15.22
C ALA A 713 -8.13 26.63 16.03
N VAL A 714 -7.23 25.94 15.33
CA VAL A 714 -6.22 25.05 15.92
C VAL A 714 -4.83 25.57 15.58
N LEU A 715 -3.94 25.67 16.57
CA LEU A 715 -2.52 25.88 16.32
C LEU A 715 -1.89 24.53 15.92
N ALA A 716 -1.58 24.38 14.64
CA ALA A 716 -0.98 23.17 14.11
C ALA A 716 0.50 23.04 14.57
N PRO A 717 1.07 21.82 14.58
CA PRO A 717 2.47 21.59 15.00
C PRO A 717 3.53 22.37 14.23
N ASP A 718 3.21 22.81 13.01
CA ASP A 718 4.09 23.62 12.15
C ASP A 718 3.95 25.14 12.42
N GLY A 719 3.18 25.53 13.44
CA GLY A 719 2.96 26.91 13.84
C GLY A 719 1.84 27.63 13.08
N ARG A 720 1.19 26.99 12.10
CA ARG A 720 0.07 27.59 11.36
C ARG A 720 -1.21 27.59 12.20
N ILE A 721 -2.06 28.58 11.93
CA ILE A 721 -3.42 28.63 12.46
C ILE A 721 -4.35 28.00 11.41
N VAL A 722 -4.88 26.82 11.71
CA VAL A 722 -5.85 26.13 10.87
C VAL A 722 -7.25 26.54 11.31
N LYS A 723 -8.05 27.09 10.38
CA LYS A 723 -9.42 27.53 10.68
C LYS A 723 -10.40 26.38 10.49
N VAL A 724 -11.34 26.23 11.41
CA VAL A 724 -12.45 25.29 11.31
C VAL A 724 -13.72 26.10 11.08
N GLN A 725 -14.38 25.86 9.94
CA GLN A 725 -15.53 26.65 9.51
C GLN A 725 -16.70 25.75 9.11
N VAL A 726 -17.90 26.26 9.30
CA VAL A 726 -19.14 25.55 8.99
C VAL A 726 -19.70 26.07 7.67
N PHE A 727 -19.85 25.18 6.70
CA PHE A 727 -20.49 25.45 5.41
C PHE A 727 -21.60 24.42 5.19
N PRO A 728 -22.85 24.70 5.58
CA PRO A 728 -23.93 23.74 5.43
C PRO A 728 -24.18 23.44 3.95
N ALA A 729 -23.99 22.18 3.55
CA ALA A 729 -24.24 21.71 2.19
C ALA A 729 -25.68 22.03 1.75
N SER A 730 -25.87 22.50 0.52
CA SER A 730 -27.18 22.89 0.01
C SER A 730 -27.39 22.46 -1.44
N VAL A 731 -28.60 22.66 -1.95
CA VAL A 731 -29.02 22.22 -3.29
C VAL A 731 -28.98 23.37 -4.30
N ALA A 732 -29.09 23.06 -5.59
CA ALA A 732 -29.26 24.03 -6.66
C ALA A 732 -30.74 24.08 -7.10
N PRO A 733 -31.55 25.07 -6.65
CA PRO A 733 -32.98 25.07 -6.91
C PRO A 733 -33.35 25.05 -8.40
N GLY A 734 -32.56 25.76 -9.23
CA GLY A 734 -32.76 25.76 -10.68
C GLY A 734 -32.56 24.39 -11.32
N GLU A 735 -31.63 23.58 -10.82
CA GLU A 735 -31.40 22.21 -11.32
C GLU A 735 -32.57 21.28 -10.94
N VAL A 736 -33.04 21.34 -9.69
CA VAL A 736 -34.19 20.56 -9.22
C VAL A 736 -35.44 20.86 -10.07
N ARG A 737 -35.73 22.16 -10.27
CA ARG A 737 -36.86 22.60 -11.11
C ARG A 737 -36.68 22.18 -12.58
N ARG A 738 -35.45 22.14 -13.09
CA ARG A 738 -35.15 21.66 -14.45
C ARG A 738 -35.43 20.17 -14.61
N VAL A 739 -35.05 19.35 -13.63
CA VAL A 739 -35.30 17.90 -13.64
C VAL A 739 -36.81 17.61 -13.62
N LEU A 740 -37.58 18.31 -12.78
CA LEU A 740 -39.05 18.17 -12.72
C LEU A 740 -39.78 18.53 -14.02
N ARG A 741 -39.14 19.34 -14.89
CA ARG A 741 -39.67 19.74 -16.21
C ARG A 741 -39.21 18.83 -17.35
N SER A 742 -38.43 17.78 -17.07
CA SER A 742 -37.94 16.87 -18.12
C SER A 742 -39.05 15.94 -18.62
N PRO A 743 -38.93 15.41 -19.86
CA PRO A 743 -39.86 14.40 -20.38
C PRO A 743 -39.98 13.16 -19.47
N GLU A 744 -38.85 12.71 -18.89
CA GLU A 744 -38.77 11.56 -17.99
C GLU A 744 -39.57 11.79 -16.69
N ALA A 745 -39.57 13.03 -16.17
CA ALA A 745 -40.44 13.42 -15.06
C ALA A 745 -41.93 13.38 -15.46
N GLY A 746 -42.27 13.72 -16.71
CA GLY A 746 -43.62 13.52 -17.26
C GLY A 746 -44.05 12.05 -17.21
N THR A 747 -43.22 11.15 -17.73
CA THR A 747 -43.47 9.70 -17.66
C THR A 747 -43.53 9.18 -16.22
N ALA A 748 -42.72 9.73 -15.31
CA ALA A 748 -42.78 9.40 -13.90
C ALA A 748 -44.11 9.81 -13.25
N ARG A 749 -44.68 10.97 -13.61
CA ARG A 749 -46.01 11.41 -13.12
C ARG A 749 -47.10 10.43 -13.51
N GLU A 750 -47.09 9.96 -14.75
CA GLU A 750 -48.04 8.94 -15.23
C GLU A 750 -47.90 7.62 -14.45
N ARG A 751 -46.67 7.14 -14.24
CA ARG A 751 -46.37 5.92 -13.47
C ARG A 751 -46.82 6.01 -12.02
N LEU A 752 -46.67 7.18 -11.40
CA LEU A 752 -46.95 7.39 -9.97
C LEU A 752 -48.39 7.83 -9.67
N ALA A 753 -49.20 8.16 -10.68
CA ALA A 753 -50.55 8.69 -10.48
C ALA A 753 -51.43 7.81 -9.57
N ALA A 754 -51.39 6.48 -9.77
CA ALA A 754 -52.12 5.51 -8.94
C ALA A 754 -51.55 5.33 -7.53
N HIS A 755 -50.33 5.80 -7.28
CA HIS A 755 -49.70 5.75 -5.96
C HIS A 755 -50.00 7.00 -5.11
N LEU A 756 -50.34 8.11 -5.76
CA LEU A 756 -50.51 9.45 -5.17
C LEU A 756 -51.98 9.85 -4.96
N ASP A 757 -52.93 8.93 -5.18
CA ASP A 757 -54.37 9.12 -4.97
C ASP A 757 -54.81 9.11 -3.49
N LYS A 758 -53.87 8.79 -2.59
CA LYS A 758 -54.03 8.65 -1.15
C LYS A 758 -53.11 9.61 -0.38
N LEU A 759 -53.24 9.65 0.94
CA LEU A 759 -52.24 10.32 1.78
C LEU A 759 -50.90 9.59 1.63
N THR A 760 -49.80 10.33 1.48
CA THR A 760 -48.49 9.73 1.23
C THR A 760 -47.42 10.14 2.22
N ILE A 761 -46.72 9.12 2.73
CA ILE A 761 -45.45 9.28 3.45
C ILE A 761 -44.36 8.78 2.51
N ILE A 762 -43.35 9.60 2.27
CA ILE A 762 -42.27 9.26 1.34
C ILE A 762 -40.94 9.28 2.06
N ARG A 763 -40.10 8.32 1.68
CA ARG A 763 -38.66 8.38 1.93
C ARG A 763 -37.90 8.18 0.63
N VAL A 764 -36.78 8.87 0.49
CA VAL A 764 -35.85 8.71 -0.62
C VAL A 764 -34.46 8.59 -0.03
N ASP A 765 -33.90 7.38 -0.04
CA ASP A 765 -32.61 7.13 0.59
C ASP A 765 -31.83 6.05 -0.16
N ARG A 766 -30.50 6.14 -0.08
CA ARG A 766 -29.64 4.98 -0.35
C ARG A 766 -29.91 3.90 0.68
N LEU A 767 -29.90 2.65 0.25
CA LEU A 767 -29.98 1.51 1.14
C LEU A 767 -28.65 1.39 1.92
N ASP A 768 -28.60 2.05 3.08
CA ASP A 768 -27.42 2.26 3.91
C ASP A 768 -27.85 2.25 5.38
N PRO A 769 -27.16 1.55 6.29
CA PRO A 769 -27.57 1.45 7.69
C PRO A 769 -27.70 2.81 8.42
N SER A 770 -26.98 3.84 7.97
CA SER A 770 -27.10 5.21 8.52
C SER A 770 -28.49 5.81 8.34
N LYS A 771 -29.25 5.36 7.33
CA LYS A 771 -30.57 5.92 6.97
C LYS A 771 -31.73 5.31 7.76
N ASN A 772 -31.44 4.34 8.64
CA ASN A 772 -32.34 3.87 9.67
C ASN A 772 -33.71 3.40 9.12
N GLN A 773 -33.67 2.68 8.01
CA GLN A 773 -34.85 2.21 7.27
C GLN A 773 -35.77 1.34 8.11
N ILE A 774 -35.19 0.39 8.84
CA ILE A 774 -35.92 -0.60 9.64
C ILE A 774 -36.85 0.10 10.63
N ILE A 775 -36.32 1.02 11.45
CA ILE A 775 -37.09 1.79 12.44
C ILE A 775 -38.17 2.63 11.76
N GLY A 776 -37.87 3.24 10.60
CA GLY A 776 -38.86 4.05 9.87
C GLY A 776 -40.05 3.22 9.39
N PHE A 777 -39.82 1.98 8.93
CA PHE A 777 -40.90 1.08 8.52
C PHE A 777 -41.64 0.47 9.70
N GLU A 778 -40.96 0.17 10.80
CA GLU A 778 -41.60 -0.27 12.05
C GLU A 778 -42.50 0.82 12.64
N ALA A 779 -42.06 2.08 12.64
CA ALA A 779 -42.86 3.22 13.04
C ALA A 779 -44.10 3.41 12.16
N PHE A 780 -44.00 3.18 10.85
CA PHE A 780 -45.17 3.19 9.99
C PHE A 780 -46.13 2.04 10.30
N GLY A 781 -45.62 0.83 10.55
CA GLY A 781 -46.44 -0.29 11.03
C GLY A 781 -47.16 0.05 12.34
N ARG A 782 -46.47 0.75 13.25
CA ARG A 782 -47.03 1.22 14.53
C ARG A 782 -48.10 2.31 14.34
N LEU A 783 -47.92 3.22 13.39
CA LEU A 783 -48.96 4.17 12.99
C LEU A 783 -50.22 3.42 12.54
N LEU A 784 -50.10 2.44 11.64
CA LEU A 784 -51.25 1.66 11.16
C LEU A 784 -51.91 0.87 12.29
N GLU A 785 -51.14 0.38 13.27
CA GLU A 785 -51.68 -0.30 14.45
C GLU A 785 -52.56 0.63 15.29
N THR A 786 -52.05 1.82 15.61
CA THR A 786 -52.69 2.80 16.50
C THR A 786 -53.77 3.62 15.81
N ARG A 787 -53.76 3.70 14.47
CA ARG A 787 -54.72 4.43 13.64
C ARG A 787 -55.38 3.54 12.58
N PRO A 788 -56.35 2.70 13.00
CA PRO A 788 -57.11 1.87 12.06
C PRO A 788 -57.84 2.67 10.97
N ASP A 789 -58.21 3.92 11.24
CA ASP A 789 -58.87 4.83 10.30
C ASP A 789 -57.99 5.27 9.11
N LEU A 790 -56.66 5.18 9.26
CA LEU A 790 -55.71 5.45 8.18
C LEU A 790 -55.49 4.24 7.26
N ARG A 791 -55.88 3.02 7.68
CA ARG A 791 -55.74 1.81 6.86
C ARG A 791 -56.58 1.97 5.59
N GLY A 792 -55.95 1.78 4.43
CA GLY A 792 -56.57 2.00 3.11
C GLY A 792 -56.60 3.47 2.63
N ASN A 793 -56.19 4.41 3.47
CA ASN A 793 -56.16 5.85 3.17
C ASN A 793 -54.75 6.46 3.14
N VAL A 794 -53.75 5.76 3.69
CA VAL A 794 -52.34 6.16 3.65
C VAL A 794 -51.46 5.13 2.94
N ARG A 795 -50.48 5.59 2.18
CA ARG A 795 -49.46 4.77 1.52
C ARG A 795 -48.06 5.30 1.83
N PHE A 796 -47.14 4.39 2.10
CA PHE A 796 -45.73 4.69 2.30
C PHE A 796 -44.96 4.39 1.01
N LEU A 797 -44.36 5.39 0.36
CA LEU A 797 -43.55 5.21 -0.84
C LEU A 797 -42.06 5.21 -0.47
N ALA A 798 -41.40 4.07 -0.70
CA ALA A 798 -40.00 3.85 -0.36
C ALA A 798 -39.13 3.81 -1.61
N PHE A 799 -38.46 4.93 -1.92
CA PHE A 799 -37.45 4.99 -2.97
C PHE A 799 -36.09 4.59 -2.39
N LEU A 800 -35.70 3.33 -2.62
CA LEU A 800 -34.50 2.73 -2.05
C LEU A 800 -33.43 2.58 -3.13
N VAL A 801 -32.42 3.43 -3.12
CA VAL A 801 -31.34 3.39 -4.12
C VAL A 801 -30.32 2.29 -3.75
N PRO A 802 -30.02 1.33 -4.65
CA PRO A 802 -28.98 0.33 -4.43
C PRO A 802 -27.63 0.99 -4.09
N SER A 803 -26.96 0.55 -3.01
CA SER A 803 -25.68 1.12 -2.60
C SER A 803 -24.72 0.04 -2.13
N ARG A 804 -23.49 0.04 -2.69
CA ARG A 804 -22.36 -0.80 -2.24
C ARG A 804 -22.73 -2.29 -2.08
N THR A 805 -23.45 -2.83 -3.06
CA THR A 805 -24.04 -4.18 -3.03
C THR A 805 -22.99 -5.31 -3.00
N ASP A 806 -21.74 -4.99 -3.31
CA ASP A 806 -20.58 -5.86 -3.20
C ASP A 806 -20.12 -6.10 -1.75
N LEU A 807 -20.51 -5.23 -0.80
CA LEU A 807 -20.14 -5.34 0.61
C LEU A 807 -21.16 -6.17 1.40
N GLY A 808 -20.67 -7.07 2.26
CA GLY A 808 -21.51 -8.00 3.03
C GLY A 808 -22.51 -7.29 3.95
N VAL A 809 -22.04 -6.31 4.71
CA VAL A 809 -22.84 -5.52 5.67
C VAL A 809 -24.05 -4.85 4.99
N TYR A 810 -23.86 -4.34 3.77
CA TYR A 810 -24.93 -3.68 3.01
C TYR A 810 -25.98 -4.68 2.50
N ARG A 811 -25.56 -5.89 2.12
CA ARG A 811 -26.49 -6.96 1.73
C ARG A 811 -27.32 -7.46 2.91
N GLU A 812 -26.68 -7.68 4.07
CA GLU A 812 -27.39 -8.10 5.29
C GLU A 812 -28.41 -7.05 5.74
N TYR A 813 -28.02 -5.77 5.70
CA TYR A 813 -28.95 -4.68 6.01
C TYR A 813 -30.11 -4.59 5.01
N ARG A 814 -29.83 -4.72 3.70
CA ARG A 814 -30.88 -4.82 2.67
C ARG A 814 -31.88 -5.91 3.00
N ASP A 815 -31.41 -7.12 3.27
CA ASP A 815 -32.28 -8.26 3.53
C ASP A 815 -33.15 -8.02 4.78
N ALA A 816 -32.59 -7.38 5.81
CA ALA A 816 -33.33 -6.97 6.99
C ALA A 816 -34.40 -5.91 6.69
N VAL A 817 -34.08 -4.89 5.88
CA VAL A 817 -35.05 -3.87 5.44
C VAL A 817 -36.22 -4.50 4.69
N PHE A 818 -35.95 -5.34 3.69
CA PHE A 818 -37.01 -6.01 2.93
C PHE A 818 -37.83 -6.95 3.82
N SER A 819 -37.20 -7.65 4.78
CA SER A 819 -37.93 -8.46 5.76
C SER A 819 -38.90 -7.62 6.59
N THR A 820 -38.49 -6.44 7.07
CA THR A 820 -39.37 -5.52 7.81
C THR A 820 -40.52 -5.01 6.95
N ILE A 821 -40.26 -4.64 5.70
CA ILE A 821 -41.31 -4.23 4.75
C ILE A 821 -42.33 -5.36 4.55
N SER A 822 -41.86 -6.58 4.27
CA SER A 822 -42.74 -7.74 4.11
C SER A 822 -43.58 -7.99 5.36
N LYS A 823 -43.01 -7.89 6.56
CA LYS A 823 -43.76 -8.06 7.82
C LYS A 823 -44.91 -7.06 7.94
N VAL A 824 -44.65 -5.76 7.67
CA VAL A 824 -45.68 -4.72 7.74
C VAL A 824 -46.74 -4.92 6.65
N ASN A 825 -46.32 -5.17 5.40
CA ASN A 825 -47.25 -5.42 4.29
C ASN A 825 -48.12 -6.65 4.54
N SER A 826 -47.55 -7.78 4.94
CA SER A 826 -48.31 -9.00 5.25
C SER A 826 -49.30 -8.81 6.39
N ARG A 827 -48.99 -7.96 7.37
CA ARG A 827 -49.90 -7.69 8.50
C ARG A 827 -51.12 -6.84 8.10
N TYR A 828 -50.95 -5.85 7.22
CA TYR A 828 -51.98 -4.83 6.98
C TYR A 828 -52.54 -4.77 5.55
N ALA A 829 -51.96 -5.50 4.58
CA ALA A 829 -52.41 -5.41 3.17
C ALA A 829 -53.88 -5.82 2.98
N GLY A 830 -54.34 -6.84 3.70
CA GLY A 830 -55.74 -7.26 3.66
C GLY A 830 -56.72 -6.19 4.15
N GLU A 831 -56.34 -5.44 5.19
CA GLU A 831 -57.15 -4.35 5.74
C GLU A 831 -57.06 -3.07 4.90
N CYS A 832 -55.91 -2.81 4.27
CA CYS A 832 -55.73 -1.65 3.40
C CYS A 832 -56.32 -1.84 2.01
N GLY A 833 -56.49 -3.10 1.56
CA GLY A 833 -56.86 -3.44 0.17
C GLY A 833 -55.71 -3.28 -0.84
N PHE A 834 -54.49 -2.97 -0.37
CA PHE A 834 -53.26 -2.85 -1.14
C PHE A 834 -52.06 -2.99 -0.21
N GLU A 835 -50.85 -3.14 -0.75
CA GLU A 835 -49.62 -3.13 0.06
C GLU A 835 -49.35 -1.71 0.61
N PRO A 836 -49.41 -1.49 1.94
CA PRO A 836 -49.31 -0.15 2.51
C PRO A 836 -47.92 0.46 2.33
N ILE A 837 -46.86 -0.34 2.14
CA ILE A 837 -45.52 0.12 1.73
C ILE A 837 -45.27 -0.31 0.28
N SER A 838 -45.11 0.68 -0.61
CA SER A 838 -44.69 0.47 -2.00
C SER A 838 -43.19 0.73 -2.16
N VAL A 839 -42.45 -0.23 -2.72
CA VAL A 839 -40.98 -0.15 -2.83
C VAL A 839 -40.55 0.11 -4.28
N PHE A 840 -39.72 1.14 -4.45
CA PHE A 840 -39.04 1.47 -5.70
C PHE A 840 -37.53 1.26 -5.51
N TYR A 841 -37.03 0.07 -5.85
CA TYR A 841 -35.62 -0.29 -5.73
C TYR A 841 -34.85 0.04 -7.01
N THR A 842 -34.61 1.34 -7.23
CA THR A 842 -34.00 1.88 -8.45
C THR A 842 -33.23 3.16 -8.15
N ASN A 843 -32.40 3.63 -9.09
CA ASN A 843 -31.72 4.92 -9.06
C ASN A 843 -32.37 5.89 -10.07
N ASP A 844 -33.68 6.11 -9.92
CA ASP A 844 -34.51 6.99 -10.77
C ASP A 844 -34.82 8.29 -9.99
N ARG A 845 -33.96 9.31 -10.17
CA ARG A 845 -34.04 10.57 -9.43
C ARG A 845 -35.27 11.37 -9.84
N GLU A 846 -35.61 11.34 -11.13
CA GLU A 846 -36.78 11.96 -11.73
C GLU A 846 -38.05 11.44 -11.06
N GLN A 847 -38.17 10.12 -10.94
CA GLN A 847 -39.31 9.48 -10.28
C GLN A 847 -39.40 9.84 -8.79
N ALA A 848 -38.27 9.87 -8.08
CA ALA A 848 -38.26 10.28 -6.67
C ALA A 848 -38.66 11.75 -6.48
N LEU A 849 -38.19 12.66 -7.34
CA LEU A 849 -38.57 14.08 -7.30
C LEU A 849 -40.05 14.31 -7.59
N VAL A 850 -40.62 13.58 -8.55
CA VAL A 850 -42.06 13.62 -8.83
C VAL A 850 -42.89 13.12 -7.64
N ALA A 851 -42.43 12.07 -6.95
CA ALA A 851 -43.08 11.63 -5.72
C ALA A 851 -43.02 12.72 -4.64
N MET A 852 -41.84 13.34 -4.46
CA MET A 852 -41.63 14.44 -3.50
C MET A 852 -42.44 15.70 -3.83
N GLU A 853 -42.71 15.98 -5.11
CA GLU A 853 -43.53 17.10 -5.60
C GLU A 853 -44.94 17.10 -4.96
N GLN A 854 -45.51 15.92 -4.71
CA GLN A 854 -46.92 15.76 -4.35
C GLN A 854 -47.17 15.08 -2.99
N CYS A 855 -46.14 14.83 -2.19
CA CYS A 855 -46.31 14.07 -0.94
C CYS A 855 -46.83 14.88 0.24
N ASP A 856 -47.53 14.22 1.17
CA ASP A 856 -48.01 14.85 2.40
C ASP A 856 -46.93 14.90 3.49
N VAL A 857 -46.09 13.86 3.56
CA VAL A 857 -45.04 13.74 4.58
C VAL A 857 -43.75 13.23 3.96
N LEU A 858 -42.63 13.90 4.25
CA LEU A 858 -41.29 13.40 3.96
C LEU A 858 -40.65 12.91 5.26
N LEU A 859 -40.23 11.65 5.31
CA LEU A 859 -39.53 11.05 6.44
C LEU A 859 -38.02 10.98 6.19
N ALA A 860 -37.24 11.66 7.03
CA ALA A 860 -35.79 11.62 7.08
C ALA A 860 -35.31 11.27 8.50
N ASN A 861 -35.48 10.00 8.89
CA ASN A 861 -35.20 9.49 10.25
C ASN A 861 -33.78 8.93 10.41
N SER A 862 -32.80 9.48 9.70
CA SER A 862 -31.42 8.95 9.68
C SER A 862 -30.85 8.85 11.10
N ARG A 863 -30.12 7.77 11.38
CA ARG A 863 -29.52 7.53 12.69
C ARG A 863 -28.50 8.63 13.01
N GLU A 864 -27.68 8.95 12.02
CA GLU A 864 -26.77 10.08 11.96
C GLU A 864 -26.67 10.47 10.48
N ASP A 865 -26.57 11.76 10.16
CA ASP A 865 -26.38 12.22 8.78
C ASP A 865 -25.71 13.59 8.78
N GLY A 866 -24.66 13.77 7.99
CA GLY A 866 -23.92 15.04 7.94
C GLY A 866 -24.80 16.20 7.48
N MET A 867 -25.81 15.95 6.64
CA MET A 867 -26.78 16.98 6.26
C MET A 867 -28.15 16.39 5.98
N ASN A 868 -28.27 15.50 5.00
CA ASN A 868 -29.52 15.08 4.34
C ASN A 868 -30.08 16.11 3.33
N LEU A 869 -29.56 16.08 2.10
CA LEU A 869 -30.01 16.97 1.01
C LEU A 869 -31.41 16.64 0.48
N VAL A 870 -31.94 15.45 0.74
CA VAL A 870 -33.27 15.04 0.24
C VAL A 870 -34.36 15.94 0.81
N VAL A 871 -34.25 16.34 2.09
CA VAL A 871 -35.17 17.30 2.71
C VAL A 871 -35.12 18.65 1.98
N LYS A 872 -33.93 19.08 1.55
CA LYS A 872 -33.76 20.34 0.82
C LYS A 872 -34.28 20.24 -0.62
N GLU A 873 -34.02 19.13 -1.31
CA GLU A 873 -34.57 18.87 -2.65
C GLU A 873 -36.10 18.83 -2.60
N TRP A 874 -36.68 18.15 -1.61
CA TRP A 874 -38.12 18.10 -1.40
C TRP A 874 -38.73 19.49 -1.19
N ALA A 875 -38.15 20.34 -0.35
CA ALA A 875 -38.68 21.69 -0.11
C ALA A 875 -38.70 22.55 -1.39
N ILE A 876 -37.77 22.34 -2.31
CA ILE A 876 -37.76 22.98 -3.63
C ILE A 876 -38.75 22.31 -4.60
N ALA A 877 -38.83 20.97 -4.60
CA ALA A 877 -39.64 20.19 -5.52
C ALA A 877 -41.14 20.24 -5.21
N SER A 878 -41.50 20.35 -3.93
CA SER A 878 -42.86 20.23 -3.44
C SER A 878 -43.76 21.37 -3.93
N GLU A 879 -44.86 21.01 -4.60
CA GLU A 879 -45.96 21.92 -4.96
C GLU A 879 -47.14 21.78 -3.98
N ARG A 880 -47.32 20.58 -3.40
CA ARG A 880 -48.33 20.33 -2.35
C ARG A 880 -47.74 20.61 -0.96
N PRO A 881 -48.39 21.40 -0.09
CA PRO A 881 -47.85 21.72 1.22
C PRO A 881 -47.79 20.48 2.13
N GLY A 882 -46.61 19.87 2.24
CA GLY A 882 -46.35 18.73 3.12
C GLY A 882 -45.51 19.07 4.35
N VAL A 883 -45.18 18.06 5.15
CA VAL A 883 -44.42 18.19 6.39
C VAL A 883 -43.17 17.32 6.36
N ALA A 884 -42.02 17.88 6.68
CA ALA A 884 -40.80 17.10 6.91
C ALA A 884 -40.75 16.59 8.36
N ILE A 885 -40.49 15.30 8.53
CA ILE A 885 -40.12 14.67 9.80
C ILE A 885 -38.64 14.34 9.72
N VAL A 886 -37.85 14.88 10.65
CA VAL A 886 -36.38 14.85 10.58
C VAL A 886 -35.81 14.38 11.92
N ALA A 887 -34.85 13.46 11.88
CA ALA A 887 -34.11 13.08 13.07
C ALA A 887 -33.28 14.26 13.64
N GLU A 888 -33.25 14.40 14.96
CA GLU A 888 -32.43 15.42 15.64
C GLU A 888 -30.92 15.30 15.35
N THR A 889 -30.48 14.10 14.94
CA THR A 889 -29.10 13.76 14.59
C THR A 889 -28.75 13.94 13.10
N ALA A 890 -29.67 14.46 12.29
CA ALA A 890 -29.37 14.82 10.91
C ALA A 890 -28.96 16.30 10.83
N GLY A 891 -27.89 16.63 10.10
CA GLY A 891 -27.38 18.01 10.03
C GLY A 891 -28.40 19.03 9.53
N VAL A 892 -29.38 18.64 8.70
CA VAL A 892 -30.49 19.50 8.27
C VAL A 892 -31.36 19.93 9.46
N ALA A 893 -31.42 19.18 10.55
CA ALA A 893 -32.11 19.59 11.78
C ALA A 893 -31.45 20.80 12.44
N ALA A 894 -30.11 20.93 12.37
CA ALA A 894 -29.39 22.10 12.88
C ALA A 894 -29.81 23.39 12.17
N GLU A 895 -30.18 23.29 10.90
CA GLU A 895 -30.62 24.43 10.12
C GLU A 895 -32.14 24.65 10.18
N PHE A 896 -32.92 23.58 10.26
CA PHE A 896 -34.35 23.62 9.94
C PHE A 896 -35.26 23.01 11.01
N GLY A 897 -34.75 22.66 12.19
CA GLY A 897 -35.51 22.00 13.27
C GLY A 897 -36.85 22.66 13.57
N ALA A 898 -36.90 24.00 13.64
CA ALA A 898 -38.15 24.75 13.90
C ALA A 898 -39.19 24.71 12.75
N SER A 899 -38.80 24.27 11.56
CA SER A 899 -39.68 24.14 10.39
C SER A 899 -40.08 22.69 10.10
N ALA A 900 -39.46 21.71 10.75
CA ALA A 900 -39.77 20.28 10.66
C ALA A 900 -40.42 19.77 11.96
N LEU A 901 -40.91 18.53 11.95
CA LEU A 901 -41.15 17.78 13.19
C LEU A 901 -39.89 16.99 13.52
N GLN A 902 -39.27 17.30 14.66
CA GLN A 902 -38.05 16.63 15.10
C GLN A 902 -38.37 15.36 15.87
N ILE A 903 -37.60 14.32 15.62
CA ILE A 903 -37.75 13.01 16.27
C ILE A 903 -36.41 12.48 16.77
N SER A 904 -36.45 11.70 17.85
CA SER A 904 -35.33 10.83 18.22
C SER A 904 -35.26 9.66 17.23
N PRO A 905 -34.11 9.36 16.62
CA PRO A 905 -34.02 8.40 15.53
C PRO A 905 -34.35 6.96 15.94
N LEU A 906 -34.26 6.61 17.23
CA LEU A 906 -34.52 5.24 17.71
C LEU A 906 -35.90 5.07 18.35
N ASP A 907 -36.69 6.13 18.43
CA ASP A 907 -38.01 6.11 19.05
C ASP A 907 -39.10 5.76 18.03
N ILE A 908 -39.48 4.48 17.98
CA ILE A 908 -40.54 3.98 17.09
C ILE A 908 -41.89 4.65 17.40
N GLU A 909 -42.23 4.82 18.67
CA GLU A 909 -43.51 5.40 19.10
C GLU A 909 -43.55 6.89 18.77
N GLY A 910 -42.50 7.64 19.13
CA GLY A 910 -42.39 9.05 18.81
C GLY A 910 -42.37 9.32 17.31
N THR A 911 -41.71 8.45 16.52
CA THR A 911 -41.73 8.55 15.06
C THR A 911 -43.12 8.30 14.48
N ALA A 912 -43.85 7.29 14.98
CA ALA A 912 -45.22 7.01 14.57
C ALA A 912 -46.16 8.17 14.91
N GLU A 913 -46.01 8.75 16.10
CA GLU A 913 -46.78 9.91 16.54
C GLU A 913 -46.48 11.16 15.72
N ALA A 914 -45.21 11.39 15.34
CA ALA A 914 -44.84 12.47 14.43
C ALA A 914 -45.46 12.27 13.03
N MET A 915 -45.53 11.04 12.52
CA MET A 915 -46.24 10.75 11.26
C MET A 915 -47.72 11.07 11.38
N ARG A 916 -48.35 10.71 12.50
CA ARG A 916 -49.75 11.05 12.79
C ARG A 916 -49.97 12.56 12.78
N TRP A 917 -49.18 13.31 13.54
CA TRP A 917 -49.27 14.77 13.61
C TRP A 917 -49.03 15.42 12.24
N ALA A 918 -48.06 14.93 11.47
CA ALA A 918 -47.78 15.45 10.14
C ALA A 918 -48.97 15.28 9.17
N LEU A 919 -49.65 14.13 9.21
CA LEU A 919 -50.81 13.84 8.37
C LEU A 919 -52.05 14.67 8.76
N GLU A 920 -52.21 14.98 10.05
CA GLU A 920 -53.34 15.74 10.58
C GLU A 920 -53.10 17.26 10.62
N MET A 921 -51.88 17.69 10.29
CA MET A 921 -51.47 19.09 10.40
C MET A 921 -52.33 19.99 9.49
N PRO A 922 -52.88 21.11 10.01
CA PRO A 922 -53.66 22.04 9.21
C PRO A 922 -52.88 22.58 8.01
N ALA A 923 -53.56 22.72 6.86
CA ALA A 923 -52.92 23.15 5.61
C ALA A 923 -52.14 24.46 5.71
N ALA A 924 -52.63 25.43 6.49
CA ALA A 924 -51.95 26.70 6.72
C ALA A 924 -50.60 26.52 7.45
N GLU A 925 -50.53 25.62 8.43
CA GLU A 925 -49.29 25.32 9.14
C GLU A 925 -48.30 24.57 8.24
N ARG A 926 -48.77 23.60 7.44
CA ARG A 926 -47.93 22.90 6.45
C ARG A 926 -47.31 23.87 5.45
N GLN A 927 -48.12 24.79 4.91
CA GLN A 927 -47.65 25.83 4.00
C GLN A 927 -46.60 26.75 4.66
N ALA A 928 -46.85 27.20 5.90
CA ALA A 928 -45.90 28.06 6.61
C ALA A 928 -44.57 27.35 6.93
N ARG A 929 -44.59 26.04 7.21
CA ARG A 929 -43.38 25.24 7.44
C ARG A 929 -42.55 25.08 6.18
N ILE A 930 -43.17 24.67 5.07
CA ILE A 930 -42.43 24.43 3.83
C ILE A 930 -41.90 25.72 3.20
N GLU A 931 -42.62 26.84 3.33
CA GLU A 931 -42.15 28.13 2.79
C GLU A 931 -40.92 28.64 3.56
N ARG A 932 -40.86 28.43 4.89
CA ARG A 932 -39.66 28.74 5.68
C ARG A 932 -38.45 27.90 5.26
N LEU A 933 -38.65 26.60 5.00
CA LEU A 933 -37.61 25.72 4.47
C LEU A 933 -37.11 26.24 3.11
N ARG A 934 -38.03 26.48 2.17
CA ARG A 934 -37.74 26.94 0.81
C ARG A 934 -37.00 28.26 0.79
N SER A 935 -37.49 29.27 1.49
CA SER A 935 -36.88 30.60 1.54
C SER A 935 -35.43 30.55 2.04
N LYS A 936 -35.17 29.75 3.08
CA LYS A 936 -33.80 29.61 3.61
C LYS A 936 -32.89 28.86 2.63
N ILE A 937 -33.36 27.83 1.93
CA ILE A 937 -32.58 27.14 0.89
C ILE A 937 -32.28 28.06 -0.30
N GLU A 938 -33.26 28.88 -0.72
CA GLU A 938 -33.07 29.84 -1.81
C GLU A 938 -32.07 30.96 -1.44
N SER A 939 -31.98 31.32 -0.15
CA SER A 939 -30.96 32.26 0.36
C SER A 939 -29.55 31.67 0.50
N TRP A 940 -29.42 30.34 0.56
CA TRP A 940 -28.14 29.64 0.69
C TRP A 940 -28.13 28.38 -0.19
N THR A 941 -27.76 28.57 -1.45
CA THR A 941 -27.71 27.50 -2.47
C THR A 941 -26.35 26.80 -2.53
N ALA A 942 -26.25 25.71 -3.29
CA ALA A 942 -24.98 25.03 -3.57
C ALA A 942 -23.88 25.98 -4.10
N GLN A 943 -24.26 27.00 -4.89
CA GLN A 943 -23.32 28.01 -5.37
C GLN A 943 -22.79 28.92 -4.25
N HIS A 944 -23.64 29.30 -3.30
CA HIS A 944 -23.21 30.05 -2.11
C HIS A 944 -22.27 29.22 -1.24
N TRP A 945 -22.59 27.94 -1.04
CA TRP A 945 -21.74 26.98 -0.33
C TRP A 945 -20.33 26.85 -0.95
N LEU A 946 -20.23 26.75 -2.27
CA LEU A 946 -18.94 26.75 -2.99
C LEU A 946 -18.21 28.09 -2.87
N SER A 947 -18.92 29.20 -3.05
CA SER A 947 -18.34 30.55 -3.00
C SER A 947 -17.75 30.86 -1.64
N ALA A 948 -18.44 30.50 -0.56
CA ALA A 948 -17.97 30.69 0.81
C ALA A 948 -16.67 29.92 1.11
N GLN A 949 -16.51 28.72 0.54
CA GLN A 949 -15.26 27.95 0.66
C GLN A 949 -14.10 28.60 -0.08
N LEU A 950 -14.33 29.13 -1.28
CA LEU A 950 -13.30 29.86 -2.03
C LEU A 950 -12.90 31.17 -1.34
N GLU A 951 -13.88 31.90 -0.81
CA GLU A 951 -13.64 33.10 0.00
C GLU A 951 -12.84 32.79 1.27
N ALA A 952 -13.08 31.64 1.92
CA ALA A 952 -12.31 31.22 3.09
C ALA A 952 -10.82 30.98 2.78
N LEU A 953 -10.51 30.66 1.52
CA LEU A 953 -9.14 30.56 0.99
C LEU A 953 -8.59 31.87 0.40
N ASN A 954 -9.36 32.97 0.47
CA ASN A 954 -9.07 34.25 -0.18
C ASN A 954 -8.88 34.14 -1.71
N ILE A 955 -9.64 33.27 -2.36
CA ILE A 955 -9.66 33.14 -3.83
C ILE A 955 -10.84 33.96 -4.37
N GLU A 956 -10.60 34.79 -5.40
CA GLU A 956 -11.63 35.60 -6.04
C GLU A 956 -12.79 34.74 -6.60
N ARG A 957 -14.01 35.29 -6.54
CA ARG A 957 -15.23 34.62 -7.01
C ARG A 957 -15.16 34.38 -8.52
N LEU A 958 -15.58 33.19 -8.95
CA LEU A 958 -15.61 32.78 -10.36
C LEU A 958 -16.94 33.07 -11.07
N TRP A 959 -17.92 33.67 -10.38
CA TRP A 959 -19.26 33.91 -10.92
C TRP A 959 -19.70 35.37 -10.69
N PRO A 960 -20.51 35.96 -11.60
CA PRO A 960 -21.16 37.26 -11.37
C PRO A 960 -22.10 37.19 -10.16
N GLU A 961 -22.26 38.31 -9.43
CA GLU A 961 -23.05 38.39 -8.20
C GLU A 961 -24.44 37.73 -8.32
N ALA A 962 -24.71 36.74 -7.47
CA ALA A 962 -26.04 36.61 -6.88
C ALA A 962 -26.07 37.57 -5.66
N HIS A 963 -27.17 38.30 -5.50
CA HIS A 963 -27.39 39.39 -4.55
C HIS A 963 -26.74 39.21 -3.16
N PRO A 964 -26.33 40.31 -2.49
CA PRO A 964 -25.54 40.25 -1.27
C PRO A 964 -26.29 39.58 -0.11
N VAL A 965 -25.90 38.35 0.25
CA VAL A 965 -26.35 37.71 1.49
C VAL A 965 -25.44 38.15 2.64
N ILE A 966 -25.94 39.15 3.36
CA ILE A 966 -25.79 39.48 4.78
C ILE A 966 -24.58 38.86 5.51
N ARG A 967 -23.54 39.69 5.72
CA ARG A 967 -22.63 39.56 6.88
C ARG A 967 -23.38 39.97 8.15
N ARG A 968 -23.68 39.03 9.06
CA ARG A 968 -23.90 39.13 10.55
C ARG A 968 -24.79 37.94 11.00
N ALA A 969 -24.63 37.30 12.16
CA ALA A 969 -23.84 37.57 13.36
C ALA A 969 -23.59 36.26 14.15
N ALA A 970 -22.50 36.29 14.94
CA ALA A 970 -22.23 35.60 16.22
C ALA A 970 -22.51 34.09 16.36
#